data_AF-A0A8T1SM49-F1
#
_entry.id   AF-A0A8T1SM49-F1
#
_cell.length_a   1.000
_cell.length_b   1.000
_cell.length_c   1.000
_cell.angle_alpha   90.00
_cell.angle_beta   90.00
_cell.angle_gamma   90.00
#
_symmetry.space_group_name_H-M   'P 1'
#
loop_
_entity.id
_entity.type
_entity.pdbx_description
1 polymer ?
#
loop_
_entity_poly.entity_id
_entity_poly.type
_entity_poly.pdbx_seq_one_letter_code
_entity_poly.pdbx_strand_id
1 'polypeptide(L)'
;MPPNLDWKKLMRIDADDLPRQEELADSLLVTVSKVEGNDLKDENPEHVVHLFKITQSLMKMKAQEVELALEEVEKAGEEQAKFENQLKAKVMKLENELEMAQRAAGGRDTRFLRDEIRQLEKQLEQKDRELTDMEKELEKEKKVNEQLALRNEDAENENSKLRRENEQLRQDVIDYQRQIDSQKEMHVSRRGDESDYRSQLSKKNYELVQYLDEIQSLTETNEKLEAQNQEMRKNLEESVQEMEKMTDEYNKMKLIVQQSDIVMDQLRKEKEQYKFQIQELTDQLKAKNEEDDPLMAAVNAKVEEWKGILASKDDEIIEYQQMLFNLREKLKMAQLDADKNNVMALQQGVQERDSQIRLLTEQVEQYTKEMEKNALIIEDLKNELQKDKGLSSLAQQNRIGEIQKKLQLLEQRTTEAERVAELAESDAREKDKELIEALKQMRDYETGIYGLEEAVAEIKDLKKQIKIRDHETEGLIKEVNKLELKISDFLDENEDLRERLGLDPKTMIDLTEFKNSKALKQQQYKAENQILLKEIERLEEERIALKQQIRKLAQEKGKRAAMLGLDADDLQLIDSFTEDLKTKKEKSDFTSTVNVDEVKAKDNSSHNMEMKNMLSIRRASFSVLKSEKDISENTMALGNLSRRISSVLDNLNQSEKSGNIFVQLDSRRLAQLQPKDDGHSSETFTIKELYKSSGLQSTETLG
;
A
#
# COMPACT_ATOMS: atom_id res chain seq x y z
N MET A 1 -24.64 -106.96 -97.52
CA MET A 1 -25.17 -108.25 -97.03
C MET A 1 -26.62 -108.00 -96.67
N PRO A 2 -27.57 -108.83 -97.13
CA PRO A 2 -28.95 -108.72 -96.66
C PRO A 2 -28.94 -108.94 -95.14
N PRO A 3 -29.62 -108.08 -94.36
CA PRO A 3 -29.70 -108.27 -92.93
C PRO A 3 -30.48 -109.55 -92.66
N ASN A 4 -29.79 -110.57 -92.16
CA ASN A 4 -30.44 -111.81 -91.75
C ASN A 4 -31.24 -111.49 -90.48
N LEU A 5 -32.54 -111.23 -90.63
CA LEU A 5 -33.44 -110.95 -89.51
C LEU A 5 -33.45 -112.16 -88.58
N ASP A 6 -32.91 -112.01 -87.37
CA ASP A 6 -32.97 -113.04 -86.35
C ASP A 6 -34.38 -113.07 -85.75
N TRP A 7 -35.31 -113.72 -86.45
CA TRP A 7 -36.72 -113.80 -86.07
C TRP A 7 -36.92 -114.35 -84.66
N LYS A 8 -36.02 -115.21 -84.18
CA LYS A 8 -36.07 -115.73 -82.79
C LYS A 8 -35.81 -114.64 -81.76
N LYS A 9 -34.98 -113.65 -82.08
CA LYS A 9 -34.76 -112.48 -81.22
C LYS A 9 -35.90 -111.49 -81.34
N LEU A 10 -36.36 -111.21 -82.55
CA LEU A 10 -37.45 -110.25 -82.78
C LEU A 10 -38.74 -110.69 -82.08
N MET A 11 -39.14 -111.96 -82.20
CA MET A 11 -40.36 -112.48 -81.55
C MET A 11 -40.31 -112.56 -80.02
N ARG A 12 -39.13 -112.37 -79.40
CA ARG A 12 -39.00 -112.30 -77.94
C ARG A 12 -39.13 -110.87 -77.40
N ILE A 13 -39.09 -109.87 -78.27
CA ILE A 13 -39.12 -108.47 -77.89
C ILE A 13 -40.58 -108.06 -77.76
N ASP A 14 -40.98 -107.60 -76.59
CA ASP A 14 -42.30 -107.02 -76.42
C ASP A 14 -42.30 -105.60 -77.01
N ALA A 15 -43.18 -105.34 -77.97
CA ALA A 15 -43.28 -104.04 -78.63
C ALA A 15 -43.78 -102.95 -77.66
N ASP A 16 -44.51 -103.31 -76.60
CA ASP A 16 -45.06 -102.35 -75.63
C ASP A 16 -44.02 -101.92 -74.57
N ASP A 17 -43.02 -102.76 -74.28
CA ASP A 17 -41.93 -102.45 -73.34
C ASP A 17 -40.73 -101.76 -74.01
N LEU A 18 -40.70 -101.71 -75.34
CA LEU A 18 -39.62 -101.11 -76.11
C LEU A 18 -39.30 -99.63 -75.75
N PRO A 19 -40.28 -98.76 -75.41
CA PRO A 19 -40.01 -97.39 -74.94
C PRO A 19 -39.15 -97.29 -73.68
N ARG A 20 -39.03 -98.37 -72.89
CA ARG A 20 -38.21 -98.40 -71.66
C ARG A 20 -36.79 -98.89 -71.92
N GLN A 21 -36.46 -99.26 -73.15
CA GLN A 21 -35.20 -99.90 -73.53
C GLN A 21 -34.55 -99.16 -74.70
N GLU A 22 -34.04 -97.96 -74.44
CA GLU A 22 -33.50 -97.02 -75.45
C GLU A 22 -32.36 -97.63 -76.30
N GLU A 23 -31.37 -98.27 -75.67
CA GLU A 23 -30.25 -98.91 -76.39
C GLU A 23 -30.71 -100.05 -77.32
N LEU A 24 -31.69 -100.82 -76.88
CA LEU A 24 -32.28 -101.90 -77.69
C LEU A 24 -33.12 -101.31 -78.83
N ALA A 25 -33.90 -100.25 -78.57
CA ALA A 25 -34.69 -99.54 -79.56
C ALA A 25 -33.81 -98.95 -80.69
N ASP A 26 -32.68 -98.33 -80.35
CA ASP A 26 -31.75 -97.79 -81.34
C ASP A 26 -31.09 -98.89 -82.19
N SER A 27 -30.70 -100.01 -81.56
CA SER A 27 -30.16 -101.16 -82.29
C SER A 27 -31.21 -101.80 -83.23
N LEU A 28 -32.47 -101.84 -82.80
CA LEU A 28 -33.60 -102.33 -83.59
C LEU A 28 -33.94 -101.37 -84.73
N LEU A 29 -33.88 -100.06 -84.53
CA LEU A 29 -34.12 -99.08 -85.59
C LEU A 29 -33.10 -99.25 -86.74
N VAL A 30 -31.82 -99.48 -86.41
CA VAL A 30 -30.77 -99.72 -87.42
C VAL A 30 -30.99 -101.03 -88.18
N THR A 31 -31.55 -102.05 -87.53
CA THR A 31 -31.83 -103.34 -88.18
C THR A 31 -33.12 -103.30 -89.01
N VAL A 32 -34.20 -102.71 -88.48
CA VAL A 32 -35.49 -102.52 -89.14
C VAL A 32 -35.39 -101.59 -90.35
N SER A 33 -34.61 -100.51 -90.29
CA SER A 33 -34.43 -99.57 -91.41
C SER A 33 -33.73 -100.16 -92.64
N LYS A 34 -33.06 -101.31 -92.48
CA LYS A 34 -32.36 -102.02 -93.57
C LYS A 34 -33.20 -103.14 -94.19
N VAL A 35 -34.42 -103.37 -93.70
CA VAL A 35 -35.34 -104.39 -94.23
C VAL A 35 -35.99 -103.88 -95.51
N GLU A 36 -35.82 -104.62 -96.60
CA GLU A 36 -36.49 -104.31 -97.87
C GLU A 36 -37.73 -105.20 -98.07
N GLY A 37 -38.72 -104.72 -98.83
CA GLY A 37 -39.97 -105.45 -99.05
C GLY A 37 -39.81 -106.81 -99.76
N ASN A 38 -38.64 -107.07 -100.36
CA ASN A 38 -38.31 -108.39 -100.92
C ASN A 38 -37.97 -109.44 -99.85
N ASP A 39 -37.48 -109.01 -98.68
CA ASP A 39 -37.05 -109.90 -97.59
C ASP A 39 -38.23 -110.47 -96.78
N LEU A 40 -39.47 -110.05 -97.08
CA LEU A 40 -40.69 -110.41 -96.35
C LEU A 40 -41.68 -111.24 -97.18
N LYS A 41 -41.37 -111.57 -98.44
CA LYS A 41 -42.32 -112.20 -99.38
C LYS A 41 -42.76 -113.62 -99.00
N ASP A 42 -41.90 -114.38 -98.33
CA ASP A 42 -42.13 -115.80 -97.98
C ASP A 42 -42.23 -116.05 -96.46
N GLU A 43 -42.40 -114.99 -95.66
CA GLU A 43 -42.41 -115.05 -94.19
C GLU A 43 -43.82 -115.26 -93.58
N ASN A 44 -43.86 -115.80 -92.36
CA ASN A 44 -45.12 -116.06 -91.65
C ASN A 44 -45.86 -114.75 -91.35
N PRO A 45 -47.18 -114.61 -91.62
CA PRO A 45 -47.94 -113.39 -91.33
C PRO A 45 -47.81 -112.91 -89.87
N GLU A 46 -47.65 -113.81 -88.90
CA GLU A 46 -47.42 -113.44 -87.49
C GLU A 46 -46.07 -112.71 -87.27
N HIS A 47 -45.01 -113.11 -87.98
CA HIS A 47 -43.70 -112.44 -87.93
C HIS A 47 -43.79 -111.02 -88.49
N VAL A 48 -44.49 -110.84 -89.61
CA VAL A 48 -44.68 -109.53 -90.25
C VAL A 48 -45.52 -108.60 -89.37
N VAL A 49 -46.59 -109.12 -88.75
CA VAL A 49 -47.42 -108.34 -87.81
C VAL A 49 -46.62 -107.92 -86.58
N HIS A 50 -45.79 -108.81 -86.02
CA HIS A 50 -44.97 -108.48 -84.87
C HIS A 50 -43.85 -107.48 -85.21
N LEU A 51 -43.20 -107.63 -86.37
CA LEU A 51 -42.25 -106.63 -86.89
C LEU A 51 -42.92 -105.28 -87.09
N PHE A 52 -44.15 -105.24 -87.61
CA PHE A 52 -44.93 -104.02 -87.74
C PHE A 52 -45.22 -103.38 -86.38
N LYS A 53 -45.56 -104.17 -85.36
CA LYS A 53 -45.76 -103.65 -83.98
C LYS A 53 -44.48 -103.05 -83.41
N ILE A 54 -43.34 -103.73 -83.54
CA ILE A 54 -42.03 -103.21 -83.13
C ILE A 54 -41.71 -101.91 -83.88
N THR A 55 -41.91 -101.90 -85.20
CA THR A 55 -41.69 -100.70 -86.04
C THR A 55 -42.61 -99.56 -85.64
N GLN A 56 -43.88 -99.84 -85.33
CA GLN A 56 -44.85 -98.85 -84.87
C GLN A 56 -44.44 -98.25 -83.51
N SER A 57 -43.96 -99.07 -82.57
CA SER A 57 -43.42 -98.59 -81.29
C SER A 57 -42.15 -97.76 -81.47
N LEU A 58 -41.22 -98.18 -82.34
CA LEU A 58 -40.03 -97.40 -82.70
C LEU A 58 -40.40 -96.06 -83.35
N MET A 59 -41.40 -96.04 -84.23
CA MET A 59 -41.90 -94.79 -84.84
C MET A 59 -42.53 -93.86 -83.80
N LYS A 60 -43.29 -94.39 -82.83
CA LYS A 60 -43.84 -93.58 -81.72
C LYS A 60 -42.73 -92.99 -80.86
N MET A 61 -41.70 -93.77 -80.53
CA MET A 61 -40.54 -93.28 -79.79
C MET A 61 -39.80 -92.18 -80.57
N LYS A 62 -39.48 -92.40 -81.86
CA LYS A 62 -38.81 -91.38 -82.67
C LYS A 62 -39.66 -90.14 -82.90
N ALA A 63 -40.98 -90.27 -82.97
CA ALA A 63 -41.88 -89.12 -82.99
C ALA A 63 -41.81 -88.31 -81.69
N GLN A 64 -41.79 -88.99 -80.53
CA GLN A 64 -41.63 -88.35 -79.22
C GLN A 64 -40.24 -87.71 -79.04
N GLU A 65 -39.16 -88.37 -79.47
CA GLU A 65 -37.82 -87.78 -79.46
C GLU A 65 -37.75 -86.51 -80.32
N VAL A 66 -38.36 -86.52 -81.50
CA VAL A 66 -38.43 -85.33 -82.36
C VAL A 66 -39.26 -84.22 -81.72
N GLU A 67 -40.36 -84.55 -81.05
CA GLU A 67 -41.19 -83.57 -80.34
C GLU A 67 -40.43 -82.92 -79.17
N LEU A 68 -39.73 -83.73 -78.36
CA LEU A 68 -38.86 -83.23 -77.30
C LEU A 68 -37.71 -82.37 -77.84
N ALA A 69 -37.06 -82.79 -78.92
CA ALA A 69 -36.00 -82.01 -79.56
C ALA A 69 -36.53 -80.68 -80.12
N LEU A 70 -37.73 -80.65 -80.69
CA LEU A 70 -38.37 -79.41 -81.14
C LEU A 70 -38.70 -78.50 -79.96
N GLU A 71 -39.20 -79.04 -78.84
CA GLU A 71 -39.49 -78.26 -77.64
C GLU A 71 -38.20 -77.67 -77.02
N GLU A 72 -37.09 -78.41 -77.01
CA GLU A 72 -35.79 -77.90 -76.58
C GLU A 72 -35.26 -76.79 -77.51
N VAL A 73 -35.41 -76.94 -78.83
CA VAL A 73 -35.05 -75.91 -79.81
C VAL A 73 -35.91 -74.66 -79.64
N GLU A 74 -37.21 -74.82 -79.40
CA GLU A 74 -38.12 -73.69 -79.16
C GLU A 74 -37.78 -72.95 -77.87
N LYS A 75 -37.52 -73.67 -76.77
CA LYS A 75 -37.05 -73.08 -75.50
C LYS A 75 -35.72 -72.35 -75.67
N ALA A 76 -34.74 -72.95 -76.35
CA ALA A 76 -33.47 -72.29 -76.65
C ALA A 76 -33.66 -71.03 -77.52
N GLY A 77 -34.58 -71.09 -78.49
CA GLY A 77 -34.98 -69.95 -79.32
C GLY A 77 -35.63 -68.81 -78.50
N GLU A 78 -36.51 -69.14 -77.56
CA GLU A 78 -37.11 -68.17 -76.65
C GLU A 78 -36.08 -67.52 -75.73
N GLU A 79 -35.16 -68.31 -75.15
CA GLU A 79 -34.09 -67.81 -74.29
C GLU A 79 -33.14 -66.90 -75.07
N GLN A 80 -32.80 -67.29 -76.31
CA GLN A 80 -31.99 -66.48 -77.20
C GLN A 80 -32.71 -65.17 -77.58
N ALA A 81 -34.01 -65.21 -77.87
CA ALA A 81 -34.80 -64.01 -78.14
C ALA A 81 -34.91 -63.09 -76.90
N LYS A 82 -35.08 -63.67 -75.70
CA LYS A 82 -35.06 -62.90 -74.44
C LYS A 82 -33.70 -62.24 -74.23
N PHE A 83 -32.59 -62.95 -74.48
CA PHE A 83 -31.24 -62.40 -74.37
C PHE A 83 -30.97 -61.33 -75.44
N GLU A 84 -31.38 -61.55 -76.69
CA GLU A 84 -31.24 -60.58 -77.77
C GLU A 84 -32.06 -59.32 -77.49
N ASN A 85 -33.27 -59.45 -76.95
CA ASN A 85 -34.09 -58.31 -76.51
C ASN A 85 -33.44 -57.56 -75.35
N GLN A 86 -32.82 -58.26 -74.40
CA GLN A 86 -32.05 -57.62 -73.33
C GLN A 86 -30.82 -56.88 -73.89
N LEU A 87 -30.12 -57.45 -74.87
CA LEU A 87 -29.01 -56.76 -75.55
C LEU A 87 -29.49 -55.57 -76.35
N LYS A 88 -30.56 -55.69 -77.15
CA LYS A 88 -31.16 -54.56 -77.88
C LYS A 88 -31.59 -53.45 -76.93
N ALA A 89 -32.19 -53.80 -75.79
CA ALA A 89 -32.54 -52.82 -74.76
C ALA A 89 -31.30 -52.15 -74.15
N LYS A 90 -30.20 -52.88 -73.94
CA LYS A 90 -28.93 -52.30 -73.48
C LYS A 90 -28.29 -51.41 -74.55
N VAL A 91 -28.30 -51.82 -75.81
CA VAL A 91 -27.79 -51.03 -76.94
C VAL A 91 -28.60 -49.75 -77.09
N MET A 92 -29.94 -49.82 -77.07
CA MET A 92 -30.79 -48.63 -77.13
C MET A 92 -30.55 -47.69 -75.94
N LYS A 93 -30.28 -48.21 -74.74
CA LYS A 93 -29.88 -47.39 -73.58
C LYS A 93 -28.54 -46.71 -73.79
N LEU A 94 -27.54 -47.45 -74.26
CA LEU A 94 -26.20 -46.90 -74.55
C LEU A 94 -26.23 -45.90 -75.72
N GLU A 95 -27.04 -46.13 -76.75
CA GLU A 95 -27.24 -45.20 -77.87
C GLU A 95 -27.94 -43.92 -77.39
N ASN A 96 -28.97 -44.02 -76.54
CA ASN A 96 -29.61 -42.86 -75.92
C ASN A 96 -28.62 -42.09 -75.01
N GLU A 97 -27.80 -42.79 -74.23
CA GLU A 97 -26.76 -42.18 -73.40
C GLU A 97 -25.69 -41.48 -74.27
N LEU A 98 -25.33 -42.07 -75.42
CA LEU A 98 -24.35 -41.51 -76.35
C LEU A 98 -24.93 -40.32 -77.14
N GLU A 99 -26.21 -40.35 -77.50
CA GLU A 99 -26.93 -39.23 -78.13
C GLU A 99 -27.09 -38.06 -77.14
N MET A 100 -27.36 -38.35 -75.86
CA MET A 100 -27.39 -37.36 -74.79
C MET A 100 -25.99 -36.78 -74.52
N ALA A 101 -24.94 -37.62 -74.54
CA ALA A 101 -23.56 -37.16 -74.42
C ALA A 101 -23.10 -36.30 -75.62
N GLN A 102 -23.53 -36.62 -76.85
CA GLN A 102 -23.27 -35.80 -78.04
C GLN A 102 -24.02 -34.46 -78.01
N ARG A 103 -25.26 -34.42 -77.48
CA ARG A 103 -25.98 -33.14 -77.26
C ARG A 103 -25.35 -32.30 -76.15
N ALA A 104 -24.75 -32.90 -75.13
CA ALA A 104 -24.09 -32.21 -74.02
C ALA A 104 -22.71 -31.61 -74.38
N ALA A 105 -22.07 -32.06 -75.47
CA ALA A 105 -20.76 -31.55 -75.92
C ALA A 105 -20.84 -30.35 -76.90
N GLY A 106 -22.05 -29.92 -77.29
CA GLY A 106 -22.26 -28.77 -78.18
C GLY A 106 -22.53 -27.48 -77.41
N GLY A 107 -21.54 -26.59 -77.34
CA GLY A 107 -21.54 -25.38 -76.52
C GLY A 107 -22.74 -24.43 -76.71
N ARG A 108 -23.56 -24.34 -75.67
CA ARG A 108 -24.32 -23.14 -75.26
C ARG A 108 -24.71 -23.32 -73.78
N ASP A 109 -24.15 -22.45 -72.93
CA ASP A 109 -24.42 -22.24 -71.48
C ASP A 109 -23.37 -22.69 -70.45
N THR A 110 -22.17 -22.10 -70.54
CA THR A 110 -21.15 -22.15 -69.48
C THR A 110 -21.52 -21.38 -68.19
N ARG A 111 -22.73 -20.79 -68.07
CA ARG A 111 -23.20 -20.11 -66.85
C ARG A 111 -24.18 -20.99 -66.07
N PHE A 112 -25.14 -21.63 -66.75
CA PHE A 112 -26.02 -22.64 -66.14
C PHE A 112 -25.22 -23.81 -65.57
N LEU A 113 -24.24 -24.33 -66.30
CA LEU A 113 -23.38 -25.41 -65.80
C LEU A 113 -22.57 -24.98 -64.56
N ARG A 114 -22.20 -23.70 -64.44
CA ARG A 114 -21.51 -23.18 -63.24
C ARG A 114 -22.44 -23.05 -62.03
N ASP A 115 -23.68 -22.62 -62.26
CA ASP A 115 -24.68 -22.54 -61.19
C ASP A 115 -25.18 -23.94 -60.78
N GLU A 116 -25.27 -24.88 -61.72
CA GLU A 116 -25.54 -26.30 -61.46
C GLU A 116 -24.38 -26.97 -60.72
N ILE A 117 -23.12 -26.70 -61.09
CA ILE A 117 -21.95 -27.13 -60.32
C ILE A 117 -21.99 -26.56 -58.90
N ARG A 118 -22.31 -25.28 -58.70
CA ARG A 118 -22.45 -24.70 -57.35
C ARG A 118 -23.60 -25.32 -56.55
N GLN A 119 -24.71 -25.67 -57.20
CA GLN A 119 -25.82 -26.36 -56.54
C GLN A 119 -25.44 -27.79 -56.18
N LEU A 120 -24.74 -28.51 -57.05
CA LEU A 120 -24.21 -29.84 -56.79
C LEU A 120 -23.13 -29.82 -55.71
N GLU A 121 -22.25 -28.82 -55.69
CA GLU A 121 -21.27 -28.60 -54.62
C GLU A 121 -21.97 -28.35 -53.27
N LYS A 122 -23.02 -27.53 -53.26
CA LYS A 122 -23.81 -27.29 -52.05
C LYS A 122 -24.57 -28.54 -51.59
N GLN A 123 -25.08 -29.34 -52.52
CA GLN A 123 -25.70 -30.64 -52.21
C GLN A 123 -24.67 -31.65 -51.71
N LEU A 124 -23.46 -31.65 -52.27
CA LEU A 124 -22.34 -32.46 -51.82
C LEU A 124 -21.94 -32.06 -50.40
N GLU A 125 -21.73 -30.77 -50.14
CA GLU A 125 -21.45 -30.28 -48.78
C GLU A 125 -22.57 -30.63 -47.80
N GLN A 126 -23.83 -30.57 -48.22
CA GLN A 126 -24.95 -30.98 -47.37
C GLN A 126 -24.93 -32.49 -47.11
N LYS A 127 -24.63 -33.30 -48.13
CA LYS A 127 -24.50 -34.76 -48.00
C LYS A 127 -23.29 -35.15 -47.17
N ASP A 128 -22.18 -34.43 -47.25
CA ASP A 128 -21.00 -34.61 -46.43
C ASP A 128 -21.31 -34.26 -44.97
N ARG A 129 -22.06 -33.17 -44.71
CA ARG A 129 -22.54 -32.87 -43.35
C ARG A 129 -23.46 -33.97 -42.82
N GLU A 130 -24.43 -34.42 -43.62
CA GLU A 130 -25.31 -35.55 -43.27
C GLU A 130 -24.51 -36.84 -42.99
N LEU A 131 -23.48 -37.14 -43.79
CA LEU A 131 -22.58 -38.27 -43.56
C LEU A 131 -21.82 -38.11 -42.25
N THR A 132 -21.23 -36.95 -41.99
CA THR A 132 -20.50 -36.74 -40.73
C THR A 132 -21.41 -36.82 -39.50
N ASP A 133 -22.67 -36.41 -39.62
CA ASP A 133 -23.63 -36.51 -38.53
C ASP A 133 -24.11 -37.95 -38.35
N MET A 134 -24.36 -38.69 -39.45
CA MET A 134 -24.63 -40.13 -39.39
C MET A 134 -23.45 -40.94 -38.84
N GLU A 135 -22.22 -40.58 -39.17
CA GLU A 135 -21.00 -41.18 -38.59
C GLU A 135 -20.91 -40.92 -37.09
N LYS A 136 -21.24 -39.71 -36.62
CA LYS A 136 -21.29 -39.40 -35.18
C LYS A 136 -22.40 -40.20 -34.48
N GLU A 137 -23.57 -40.32 -35.08
CA GLU A 137 -24.66 -41.13 -34.51
C GLU A 137 -24.30 -42.61 -34.49
N LEU A 138 -23.68 -43.14 -35.56
CA LEU A 138 -23.17 -44.50 -35.59
C LEU A 138 -22.10 -44.72 -34.51
N GLU A 139 -21.23 -43.74 -34.26
CA GLU A 139 -20.20 -43.82 -33.22
C GLU A 139 -20.82 -43.81 -31.82
N LYS A 140 -21.89 -43.03 -31.59
CA LYS A 140 -22.67 -43.08 -30.34
C LYS A 140 -23.36 -44.44 -30.20
N GLU A 141 -23.96 -44.95 -31.26
CA GLU A 141 -24.63 -46.25 -31.28
C GLU A 141 -23.63 -47.38 -31.00
N LYS A 142 -22.43 -47.34 -31.57
CA LYS A 142 -21.34 -48.28 -31.26
C LYS A 142 -20.97 -48.25 -29.78
N LYS A 143 -20.80 -47.07 -29.18
CA LYS A 143 -20.52 -46.94 -27.75
C LYS A 143 -21.64 -47.51 -26.88
N VAL A 144 -22.90 -47.26 -27.25
CA VAL A 144 -24.05 -47.85 -26.55
C VAL A 144 -24.08 -49.36 -26.73
N ASN A 145 -23.78 -49.86 -27.92
CA ASN A 145 -23.75 -51.29 -28.21
C ASN A 145 -22.61 -52.01 -27.47
N GLU A 146 -21.44 -51.38 -27.34
CA GLU A 146 -20.33 -51.86 -26.49
C GLU A 146 -20.73 -51.91 -25.02
N GLN A 147 -21.41 -50.88 -24.50
CA GLN A 147 -21.94 -50.89 -23.14
C GLN A 147 -22.98 -51.99 -22.92
N LEU A 148 -23.87 -52.21 -23.90
CA LEU A 148 -24.85 -53.31 -23.86
C LEU A 148 -24.17 -54.67 -23.94
N ALA A 149 -23.11 -54.82 -24.74
CA ALA A 149 -22.34 -56.06 -24.84
C ALA A 149 -21.66 -56.39 -23.51
N LEU A 150 -21.01 -55.41 -22.86
CA LEU A 150 -20.43 -55.59 -21.52
C LEU A 150 -21.49 -55.97 -20.49
N ARG A 151 -22.64 -55.29 -20.49
CA ARG A 151 -23.74 -55.61 -19.57
C ARG A 151 -24.31 -57.02 -19.82
N ASN A 152 -24.35 -57.45 -21.09
CA ASN A 152 -24.79 -58.80 -21.43
C ASN A 152 -23.76 -59.85 -21.00
N GLU A 153 -22.46 -59.56 -21.16
CA GLU A 153 -21.38 -60.42 -20.65
C GLU A 153 -21.41 -60.54 -19.13
N ASP A 154 -21.62 -59.44 -18.39
CA ASP A 154 -21.80 -59.46 -16.94
C ASP A 154 -23.01 -60.31 -16.53
N ALA A 155 -24.16 -60.13 -17.21
CA ALA A 155 -25.35 -60.92 -16.96
C ALA A 155 -25.16 -62.40 -17.30
N GLU A 156 -24.44 -62.74 -18.37
CA GLU A 156 -24.10 -64.12 -18.73
C GLU A 156 -23.14 -64.75 -17.71
N ASN A 157 -22.18 -63.96 -17.20
CA ASN A 157 -21.26 -64.39 -16.14
C ASN A 157 -22.02 -64.68 -14.84
N GLU A 158 -22.95 -63.81 -14.44
CA GLU A 158 -23.83 -64.05 -13.31
C GLU A 158 -24.73 -65.27 -13.52
N ASN A 159 -25.33 -65.42 -14.71
CA ASN A 159 -26.14 -66.59 -15.05
C ASN A 159 -25.32 -67.88 -15.01
N SER A 160 -24.07 -67.85 -15.49
CA SER A 160 -23.13 -68.96 -15.43
C SER A 160 -22.77 -69.33 -13.98
N LYS A 161 -22.52 -68.34 -13.12
CA LYS A 161 -22.32 -68.55 -11.67
C LYS A 161 -23.55 -69.18 -11.03
N LEU A 162 -24.73 -68.60 -11.25
CA LEU A 162 -26.00 -69.12 -10.72
C LEU A 162 -26.30 -70.52 -11.23
N ARG A 163 -25.97 -70.85 -12.48
CA ARG A 163 -26.11 -72.22 -13.01
C ARG A 163 -25.17 -73.20 -12.32
N ARG A 164 -23.91 -72.82 -12.07
CA ARG A 164 -22.97 -73.65 -11.31
C ARG A 164 -23.44 -73.85 -9.87
N GLU A 165 -23.92 -72.80 -9.23
CA GLU A 165 -24.51 -72.88 -7.89
C GLU A 165 -25.77 -73.76 -7.88
N ASN A 166 -26.63 -73.65 -8.90
CA ASN A 166 -27.83 -74.48 -8.99
C ASN A 166 -27.47 -75.96 -9.20
N GLU A 167 -26.47 -76.24 -10.03
CA GLU A 167 -25.97 -77.61 -10.24
C GLU A 167 -25.30 -78.16 -8.98
N GLN A 168 -24.53 -77.32 -8.28
CA GLN A 168 -23.94 -77.67 -7.00
C GLN A 168 -25.02 -77.97 -5.95
N LEU A 169 -26.05 -77.13 -5.83
CA LEU A 169 -27.18 -77.37 -4.94
C LEU A 169 -27.97 -78.63 -5.34
N ARG A 170 -28.11 -78.94 -6.64
CA ARG A 170 -28.72 -80.20 -7.09
C ARG A 170 -27.87 -81.40 -6.69
N GLN A 171 -26.56 -81.31 -6.83
CA GLN A 171 -25.63 -82.34 -6.40
C GLN A 171 -25.67 -82.51 -4.88
N ASP A 172 -25.69 -81.41 -4.13
CA ASP A 172 -25.86 -81.41 -2.67
C ASP A 172 -27.19 -82.06 -2.28
N VAL A 173 -28.29 -81.79 -2.98
CA VAL A 173 -29.58 -82.46 -2.76
C VAL A 173 -29.50 -83.97 -3.03
N ILE A 174 -28.81 -84.39 -4.11
CA ILE A 174 -28.58 -85.81 -4.40
C ILE A 174 -27.70 -86.46 -3.32
N ASP A 175 -26.67 -85.77 -2.85
CA ASP A 175 -25.76 -86.26 -1.82
C ASP A 175 -26.43 -86.28 -0.45
N TYR A 176 -27.27 -85.30 -0.11
CA TYR A 176 -28.14 -85.33 1.06
C TYR A 176 -29.17 -86.45 0.96
N GLN A 177 -29.74 -86.71 -0.21
CA GLN A 177 -30.67 -87.82 -0.41
C GLN A 177 -29.94 -89.16 -0.21
N ARG A 178 -28.75 -89.34 -0.79
CA ARG A 178 -27.87 -90.51 -0.55
C ARG A 178 -27.42 -90.60 0.90
N GLN A 179 -27.15 -89.48 1.56
CA GLN A 179 -26.78 -89.44 2.97
C GLN A 179 -27.98 -89.83 3.84
N ILE A 180 -29.19 -89.39 3.51
CA ILE A 180 -30.42 -89.79 4.21
C ILE A 180 -30.70 -91.27 3.98
N ASP A 181 -30.52 -91.79 2.78
CA ASP A 181 -30.77 -93.20 2.48
C ASP A 181 -29.70 -94.11 3.09
N SER A 182 -28.42 -93.69 3.06
CA SER A 182 -27.35 -94.36 3.80
C SER A 182 -27.50 -94.21 5.31
N GLN A 183 -28.02 -93.08 5.83
CA GLN A 183 -28.37 -92.94 7.25
C GLN A 183 -29.55 -93.84 7.61
N LYS A 184 -30.57 -94.01 6.77
CA LYS A 184 -31.66 -94.97 7.00
C LYS A 184 -31.12 -96.41 7.01
N GLU A 185 -30.25 -96.76 6.08
CA GLU A 185 -29.59 -98.08 5.99
C GLU A 185 -28.61 -98.31 7.16
N MET A 186 -27.91 -97.25 7.59
CA MET A 186 -27.04 -97.24 8.75
C MET A 186 -27.83 -97.26 10.07
N HIS A 187 -28.98 -96.58 10.19
CA HIS A 187 -29.86 -96.61 11.35
C HIS A 187 -30.53 -97.98 11.52
N VAL A 188 -30.77 -98.70 10.41
CA VAL A 188 -31.17 -100.12 10.42
C VAL A 188 -30.02 -101.02 10.88
N SER A 189 -28.75 -100.63 10.64
CA SER A 189 -27.55 -101.40 11.00
C SER A 189 -26.85 -101.00 12.32
N ARG A 190 -27.11 -99.80 12.88
CA ARG A 190 -26.40 -99.18 14.02
C ARG A 190 -27.26 -98.89 15.25
N ARG A 191 -28.36 -99.62 15.45
CA ARG A 191 -29.11 -99.55 16.71
C ARG A 191 -28.29 -99.98 17.96
N GLY A 192 -27.00 -100.30 17.82
CA GLY A 192 -26.06 -100.65 18.88
C GLY A 192 -24.92 -99.66 19.20
N ASP A 193 -24.62 -98.62 18.38
CA ASP A 193 -23.37 -97.82 18.51
C ASP A 193 -23.57 -96.34 18.91
N GLU A 194 -24.77 -95.96 19.35
CA GLU A 194 -25.16 -94.56 19.61
C GLU A 194 -24.29 -93.83 20.66
N SER A 195 -23.62 -94.59 21.54
CA SER A 195 -22.74 -94.07 22.60
C SER A 195 -21.39 -93.55 22.07
N ASP A 196 -20.75 -94.28 21.14
CA ASP A 196 -19.41 -93.93 20.66
C ASP A 196 -19.44 -92.71 19.73
N TYR A 197 -20.53 -92.56 18.95
CA TYR A 197 -20.78 -91.37 18.14
C TYR A 197 -20.93 -90.11 18.96
N ARG A 198 -21.62 -90.19 20.10
CA ARG A 198 -21.81 -89.03 20.99
C ARG A 198 -20.50 -88.57 21.62
N SER A 199 -19.62 -89.50 21.98
CA SER A 199 -18.29 -89.20 22.53
C SER A 199 -17.38 -88.54 21.49
N GLN A 200 -17.32 -89.07 20.27
CA GLN A 200 -16.53 -88.49 19.19
C GLN A 200 -17.03 -87.11 18.77
N LEU A 201 -18.36 -86.92 18.68
CA LEU A 201 -18.97 -85.62 18.39
C LEU A 201 -18.65 -84.59 19.49
N SER A 202 -18.68 -84.98 20.76
CA SER A 202 -18.30 -84.10 21.86
C SER A 202 -16.82 -83.69 21.79
N LYS A 203 -15.91 -84.60 21.40
CA LYS A 203 -14.49 -84.28 21.21
C LYS A 203 -14.26 -83.33 20.04
N LYS A 204 -14.91 -83.57 18.90
CA LYS A 204 -14.83 -82.70 17.73
C LYS A 204 -15.44 -81.33 17.96
N ASN A 205 -16.54 -81.25 18.70
CA ASN A 205 -17.10 -79.97 19.13
C ASN A 205 -16.15 -79.23 20.06
N TYR A 206 -15.45 -79.93 20.96
CA TYR A 206 -14.43 -79.31 21.80
C TYR A 206 -13.24 -78.80 20.99
N GLU A 207 -12.73 -79.58 20.04
CA GLU A 207 -11.66 -79.15 19.11
C GLU A 207 -12.10 -77.97 18.24
N LEU A 208 -13.34 -77.95 17.75
CA LEU A 208 -13.90 -76.81 17.01
C LEU A 208 -13.96 -75.54 17.84
N VAL A 209 -14.39 -75.64 19.11
CA VAL A 209 -14.37 -74.50 20.03
C VAL A 209 -12.93 -74.00 20.25
N GLN A 210 -11.97 -74.90 20.42
CA GLN A 210 -10.55 -74.52 20.54
C GLN A 210 -10.03 -73.80 19.28
N TYR A 211 -10.39 -74.27 18.08
CA TYR A 211 -10.00 -73.59 16.86
C TYR A 211 -10.67 -72.23 16.69
N LEU A 212 -11.92 -72.08 17.13
CA LEU A 212 -12.60 -70.78 17.13
C LEU A 212 -11.93 -69.82 18.11
N ASP A 213 -11.58 -70.27 19.31
CA ASP A 213 -10.85 -69.47 20.30
C ASP A 213 -9.45 -69.08 19.78
N GLU A 214 -8.75 -69.99 19.10
CA GLU A 214 -7.44 -69.71 18.49
C GLU A 214 -7.56 -68.70 17.35
N ILE A 215 -8.53 -68.87 16.43
CA ILE A 215 -8.82 -67.91 15.37
C ILE A 215 -9.17 -66.54 15.95
N GLN A 216 -9.97 -66.49 17.01
CA GLN A 216 -10.31 -65.23 17.68
C GLN A 216 -9.04 -64.58 18.26
N SER A 217 -8.20 -65.34 18.97
CA SER A 217 -6.95 -64.81 19.52
C SER A 217 -5.96 -64.33 18.44
N LEU A 218 -5.87 -65.04 17.30
CA LEU A 218 -5.07 -64.63 16.14
C LEU A 218 -5.63 -63.39 15.46
N THR A 219 -6.96 -63.25 15.42
CA THR A 219 -7.62 -62.05 14.88
C THR A 219 -7.34 -60.84 15.78
N GLU A 220 -7.50 -61.00 17.10
CA GLU A 220 -7.20 -59.93 18.07
C GLU A 220 -5.72 -59.53 18.07
N THR A 221 -4.79 -60.47 17.85
CA THR A 221 -3.36 -60.14 17.73
C THR A 221 -3.04 -59.45 16.41
N ASN A 222 -3.65 -59.86 15.30
CA ASN A 222 -3.52 -59.15 14.03
C ASN A 222 -4.09 -57.72 14.10
N GLU A 223 -5.24 -57.51 14.72
CA GLU A 223 -5.81 -56.18 14.94
C GLU A 223 -4.88 -55.30 15.79
N LYS A 224 -4.28 -55.85 16.85
CA LYS A 224 -3.27 -55.13 17.65
C LYS A 224 -2.03 -54.78 16.84
N LEU A 225 -1.52 -55.70 16.01
CA LEU A 225 -0.38 -55.43 15.14
C LEU A 225 -0.72 -54.41 14.05
N GLU A 226 -1.94 -54.41 13.54
CA GLU A 226 -2.41 -53.43 12.56
C GLU A 226 -2.53 -52.04 13.20
N ALA A 227 -3.10 -51.94 14.41
CA ALA A 227 -3.15 -50.71 15.18
C ALA A 227 -1.73 -50.17 15.47
N GLN A 228 -0.78 -51.02 15.88
CA GLN A 228 0.62 -50.64 16.08
C GLN A 228 1.28 -50.17 14.78
N ASN A 229 1.01 -50.84 13.65
CA ASN A 229 1.54 -50.41 12.36
C ASN A 229 0.96 -49.05 11.93
N GLN A 230 -0.32 -48.80 12.16
CA GLN A 230 -0.94 -47.51 11.90
C GLN A 230 -0.35 -46.41 12.80
N GLU A 231 -0.15 -46.69 14.09
CA GLU A 231 0.50 -45.77 15.02
C GLU A 231 1.94 -45.45 14.62
N MET A 232 2.74 -46.46 14.26
CA MET A 232 4.11 -46.24 13.78
C MET A 232 4.14 -45.41 12.49
N ARG A 233 3.21 -45.65 11.55
CA ARG A 233 3.08 -44.84 10.33
C ARG A 233 2.74 -43.39 10.66
N LYS A 234 1.80 -43.17 11.58
CA LYS A 234 1.42 -41.83 12.03
C LYS A 234 2.60 -41.10 12.68
N ASN A 235 3.34 -41.77 13.57
CA ASN A 235 4.51 -41.17 14.22
C ASN A 235 5.62 -40.85 13.21
N LEU A 236 5.82 -41.68 12.19
CA LEU A 236 6.76 -41.38 11.11
C LEU A 236 6.30 -40.19 10.26
N GLU A 237 5.01 -40.10 9.94
CA GLU A 237 4.44 -38.95 9.22
C GLU A 237 4.57 -37.65 10.02
N GLU A 238 4.25 -37.69 11.32
CA GLU A 238 4.44 -36.57 12.25
C GLU A 238 5.93 -36.14 12.30
N SER A 239 6.86 -37.10 12.38
CA SER A 239 8.30 -36.81 12.37
C SER A 239 8.78 -36.20 11.05
N VAL A 240 8.24 -36.64 9.91
CA VAL A 240 8.53 -36.03 8.59
C VAL A 240 8.00 -34.60 8.55
N GLN A 241 6.78 -34.35 9.01
CA GLN A 241 6.21 -33.00 9.08
C GLN A 241 7.01 -32.08 10.00
N GLU A 242 7.50 -32.57 11.13
CA GLU A 242 8.40 -31.81 12.02
C GLU A 242 9.73 -31.49 11.33
N MET A 243 10.29 -32.42 10.56
CA MET A 243 11.52 -32.21 9.79
C MET A 243 11.33 -31.18 8.68
N GLU A 244 10.19 -31.20 7.99
CA GLU A 244 9.80 -30.19 6.99
C GLU A 244 9.67 -28.81 7.63
N LYS A 245 8.98 -28.71 8.79
CA LYS A 245 8.88 -27.45 9.55
C LYS A 245 10.26 -26.92 9.96
N MET A 246 11.13 -27.77 10.49
CA MET A 246 12.51 -27.36 10.84
C MET A 246 13.31 -26.92 9.62
N THR A 247 13.08 -27.54 8.46
CA THR A 247 13.73 -27.15 7.20
C THR A 247 13.25 -25.78 6.73
N ASP A 248 11.94 -25.50 6.83
CA ASP A 248 11.36 -24.19 6.53
C ASP A 248 11.86 -23.10 7.49
N GLU A 249 11.96 -23.40 8.78
CA GLU A 249 12.54 -22.51 9.79
C GLU A 249 14.02 -22.23 9.50
N TYR A 250 14.78 -23.25 9.12
CA TYR A 250 16.18 -23.08 8.71
C TYR A 250 16.30 -22.18 7.48
N ASN A 251 15.45 -22.36 6.47
CA ASN A 251 15.42 -21.51 5.29
C ASN A 251 15.05 -20.06 5.61
N LYS A 252 14.06 -19.84 6.50
CA LYS A 252 13.70 -18.51 6.99
C LYS A 252 14.86 -17.86 7.74
N MET A 253 15.52 -18.60 8.64
CA MET A 253 16.69 -18.13 9.37
C MET A 253 17.83 -17.76 8.41
N LYS A 254 18.09 -18.60 7.40
CA LYS A 254 19.09 -18.32 6.35
C LYS A 254 18.79 -17.02 5.61
N LEU A 255 17.53 -16.74 5.29
CA LEU A 255 17.12 -15.48 4.66
C LEU A 255 17.35 -14.28 5.59
N ILE A 256 17.00 -14.40 6.88
CA ILE A 256 17.23 -13.35 7.88
C ILE A 256 18.73 -13.07 8.04
N VAL A 257 19.57 -14.10 8.08
CA VAL A 257 21.03 -13.94 8.14
C VAL A 257 21.55 -13.21 6.89
N GLN A 258 21.10 -13.59 5.70
CA GLN A 258 21.47 -12.89 4.46
C GLN A 258 21.03 -11.42 4.46
N GLN A 259 19.82 -11.12 4.94
CA GLN A 259 19.34 -9.75 5.08
C GLN A 259 20.17 -8.96 6.10
N SER A 260 20.51 -9.59 7.23
CA SER A 260 21.38 -9.00 8.25
C SER A 260 22.78 -8.70 7.69
N ASP A 261 23.35 -9.59 6.86
CA ASP A 261 24.64 -9.38 6.22
C ASP A 261 24.60 -8.18 5.25
N ILE A 262 23.52 -8.05 4.47
CA ILE A 262 23.33 -6.89 3.58
C ILE A 262 23.27 -5.58 4.38
N VAL A 263 22.51 -5.56 5.49
CA VAL A 263 22.42 -4.37 6.36
C VAL A 263 23.76 -4.07 7.03
N MET A 264 24.48 -5.10 7.50
CA MET A 264 25.81 -4.96 8.08
C MET A 264 26.82 -4.37 7.08
N ASP A 265 26.77 -4.79 5.82
CA ASP A 265 27.62 -4.24 4.76
C ASP A 265 27.27 -2.78 4.44
N GLN A 266 25.98 -2.41 4.46
CA GLN A 266 25.55 -1.01 4.34
C GLN A 266 26.09 -0.16 5.49
N LEU A 267 25.92 -0.61 6.74
CA LEU A 267 26.45 0.08 7.92
C LEU A 267 27.98 0.19 7.90
N ARG A 268 28.70 -0.81 7.38
CA ARG A 268 30.15 -0.73 7.19
C ARG A 268 30.53 0.37 6.18
N LYS A 269 29.83 0.46 5.05
CA LYS A 269 30.06 1.51 4.04
C LYS A 269 29.77 2.90 4.60
N GLU A 270 28.67 3.08 5.31
CA GLU A 270 28.34 4.36 5.97
C GLU A 270 29.40 4.73 7.01
N LYS A 271 29.83 3.77 7.84
CA LYS A 271 30.91 3.98 8.81
C LYS A 271 32.21 4.42 8.13
N GLU A 272 32.58 3.81 7.00
CA GLU A 272 33.75 4.22 6.23
C GLU A 272 33.58 5.65 5.67
N GLN A 273 32.42 5.99 5.13
CA GLN A 273 32.11 7.34 4.66
C GLN A 273 32.23 8.39 5.78
N TYR A 274 31.64 8.13 6.94
CA TYR A 274 31.76 9.04 8.10
C TYR A 274 33.20 9.14 8.58
N LYS A 275 33.97 8.04 8.55
CA LYS A 275 35.39 8.06 8.87
C LYS A 275 36.18 8.94 7.90
N PHE A 276 35.87 8.88 6.60
CA PHE A 276 36.46 9.79 5.60
C PHE A 276 36.08 11.25 5.85
N GLN A 277 34.82 11.55 6.16
CA GLN A 277 34.38 12.91 6.50
C GLN A 277 35.07 13.45 7.74
N ILE A 278 35.19 12.64 8.80
CA ILE A 278 35.91 13.01 10.02
C ILE A 278 37.39 13.28 9.70
N GLN A 279 38.01 12.43 8.89
CA GLN A 279 39.40 12.61 8.48
C GLN A 279 39.58 13.90 7.69
N GLU A 280 38.70 14.17 6.72
CA GLU A 280 38.71 15.40 5.91
C GLU A 280 38.53 16.66 6.78
N LEU A 281 37.56 16.67 7.69
CA LEU A 281 37.37 17.78 8.63
C LEU A 281 38.56 17.94 9.57
N THR A 282 39.16 16.84 10.01
CA THR A 282 40.37 16.87 10.85
C THR A 282 41.55 17.47 10.09
N ASP A 283 41.70 17.13 8.82
CA ASP A 283 42.78 17.64 7.98
C ASP A 283 42.54 19.12 7.60
N GLN A 284 41.28 19.54 7.38
CA GLN A 284 40.91 20.96 7.23
C GLN A 284 41.22 21.77 8.52
N LEU A 285 40.91 21.21 9.69
CA LEU A 285 41.19 21.87 10.97
C LEU A 285 42.70 21.99 11.22
N LYS A 286 43.49 20.96 10.88
CA LYS A 286 44.95 21.04 10.92
C LYS A 286 45.48 22.12 9.97
N ALA A 287 45.00 22.15 8.72
CA ALA A 287 45.40 23.17 7.76
C ALA A 287 45.08 24.58 8.25
N LYS A 288 43.92 24.78 8.90
CA LYS A 288 43.57 26.07 9.52
C LYS A 288 44.48 26.45 10.68
N ASN A 289 44.82 25.50 11.55
CA ASN A 289 45.80 25.75 12.61
C ASN A 289 47.19 26.08 12.04
N GLU A 290 47.62 25.40 10.97
CA GLU A 290 48.87 25.70 10.28
C GLU A 290 48.85 27.08 9.59
N GLU A 291 47.69 27.57 9.14
CA GLU A 291 47.50 28.94 8.65
C GLU A 291 47.56 29.99 9.77
N ASP A 292 47.17 29.64 11.00
CA ASP A 292 47.22 30.54 12.16
C ASP A 292 48.66 30.73 12.69
N ASP A 293 49.53 29.73 12.58
CA ASP A 293 50.94 29.81 13.00
C ASP A 293 51.73 31.01 12.41
N PRO A 294 51.71 31.29 11.09
CA PRO A 294 52.39 32.47 10.54
C PRO A 294 51.76 33.79 11.00
N LEU A 295 50.44 33.82 11.25
CA LEU A 295 49.77 34.98 11.81
C LEU A 295 50.25 35.22 13.25
N MET A 296 50.27 34.18 14.07
CA MET A 296 50.78 34.23 15.45
C MET A 296 52.26 34.63 15.48
N ALA A 297 53.08 34.12 14.57
CA ALA A 297 54.48 34.53 14.43
C ALA A 297 54.60 36.02 14.06
N ALA A 298 53.78 36.53 13.12
CA ALA A 298 53.77 37.93 12.73
C ALA A 298 53.31 38.86 13.86
N VAL A 299 52.27 38.46 14.60
CA VAL A 299 51.78 39.20 15.78
C VAL A 299 52.85 39.21 16.87
N ASN A 300 53.47 38.07 17.18
CA ASN A 300 54.57 38.00 18.14
C ASN A 300 55.74 38.90 17.72
N ALA A 301 56.11 38.91 16.43
CA ALA A 301 57.14 39.82 15.92
C ALA A 301 56.77 41.29 16.14
N LYS A 302 55.51 41.69 15.87
CA LYS A 302 55.03 43.05 16.13
C LYS A 302 55.01 43.41 17.62
N VAL A 303 54.64 42.47 18.47
CA VAL A 303 54.67 42.63 19.93
C VAL A 303 56.11 42.85 20.39
N GLU A 304 57.08 42.09 19.89
CA GLU A 304 58.50 42.28 20.21
C GLU A 304 59.04 43.62 19.68
N GLU A 305 58.64 44.04 18.48
CA GLU A 305 58.96 45.38 17.97
C GLU A 305 58.44 46.48 18.91
N TRP A 306 57.19 46.39 19.37
CA TRP A 306 56.60 47.37 20.28
C TRP A 306 57.24 47.34 21.67
N LYS A 307 57.58 46.16 22.19
CA LYS A 307 58.37 46.03 23.42
C LYS A 307 59.71 46.73 23.28
N GLY A 308 60.39 46.57 22.14
CA GLY A 308 61.64 47.27 21.84
C GLY A 308 61.48 48.78 21.81
N ILE A 309 60.43 49.30 21.16
CA ILE A 309 60.12 50.74 21.13
C ILE A 309 59.81 51.26 22.53
N LEU A 310 59.00 50.54 23.31
CA LEU A 310 58.66 50.91 24.69
C LEU A 310 59.92 50.97 25.55
N ALA A 311 60.77 49.94 25.51
CA ALA A 311 62.04 49.92 26.24
C ALA A 311 62.94 51.12 25.84
N SER A 312 63.05 51.42 24.54
CA SER A 312 63.79 52.60 24.08
C SER A 312 63.19 53.92 24.58
N LYS A 313 61.87 54.01 24.70
CA LYS A 313 61.21 55.21 25.24
C LYS A 313 61.37 55.32 26.76
N ASP A 314 61.38 54.20 27.48
CA ASP A 314 61.71 54.17 28.89
C ASP A 314 63.17 54.63 29.12
N ASP A 315 64.11 54.20 28.28
CA ASP A 315 65.50 54.68 28.30
C ASP A 315 65.58 56.21 28.06
N GLU A 316 64.90 56.74 27.05
CA GLU A 316 64.82 58.18 26.79
C GLU A 316 64.22 58.95 27.99
N ILE A 317 63.18 58.40 28.63
CA ILE A 317 62.58 58.98 29.83
C ILE A 317 63.60 59.02 30.97
N ILE A 318 64.37 57.96 31.17
CA ILE A 318 65.43 57.91 32.19
C ILE A 318 66.49 58.98 31.89
N GLU A 319 66.92 59.14 30.64
CA GLU A 319 67.86 60.18 30.25
C GLU A 319 67.31 61.59 30.53
N TYR A 320 66.04 61.85 30.18
CA TYR A 320 65.40 63.13 30.47
C TYR A 320 65.25 63.38 31.97
N GLN A 321 64.91 62.35 32.76
CA GLN A 321 64.86 62.44 34.22
C GLN A 321 66.24 62.77 34.81
N GLN A 322 67.31 62.15 34.32
CA GLN A 322 68.68 62.46 34.72
C GLN A 322 69.09 63.89 34.34
N MET A 323 68.74 64.35 33.12
CA MET A 323 69.00 65.73 32.71
C MET A 323 68.25 66.73 33.59
N LEU A 324 66.98 66.48 33.90
CA LEU A 324 66.19 67.31 34.82
C LEU A 324 66.79 67.33 36.21
N PHE A 325 67.26 66.18 36.72
CA PHE A 325 67.95 66.10 37.99
C PHE A 325 69.23 66.96 37.98
N ASN A 326 70.07 66.81 36.96
CA ASN A 326 71.31 67.58 36.80
C ASN A 326 71.04 69.10 36.69
N LEU A 327 69.99 69.50 35.97
CA LEU A 327 69.59 70.91 35.88
C LEU A 327 69.08 71.45 37.22
N ARG A 328 68.30 70.67 37.97
CA ARG A 328 67.87 71.03 39.33
C ARG A 328 69.05 71.15 40.28
N GLU A 329 70.03 70.25 40.22
CA GLU A 329 71.25 70.37 41.03
C GLU A 329 72.07 71.60 40.64
N LYS A 330 72.26 71.86 39.34
CA LYS A 330 72.94 73.08 38.87
C LYS A 330 72.22 74.34 39.34
N LEU A 331 70.88 74.37 39.30
CA LEU A 331 70.08 75.47 39.82
C LEU A 331 70.31 75.64 41.32
N LYS A 332 70.29 74.55 42.10
CA LYS A 332 70.54 74.57 43.54
C LYS A 332 71.95 75.08 43.86
N MET A 333 72.97 74.66 43.11
CA MET A 333 74.34 75.15 43.25
C MET A 333 74.46 76.64 42.91
N ALA A 334 73.86 77.07 41.79
CA ALA A 334 73.84 78.49 41.42
C ALA A 334 73.09 79.35 42.46
N GLN A 335 72.03 78.82 43.07
CA GLN A 335 71.31 79.49 44.15
C GLN A 335 72.17 79.59 45.42
N LEU A 336 72.89 78.52 45.81
CA LEU A 336 73.84 78.56 46.92
C LEU A 336 74.98 79.56 46.67
N ASP A 337 75.48 79.66 45.43
CA ASP A 337 76.50 80.65 45.07
C ASP A 337 75.94 82.09 45.12
N ALA A 338 74.71 82.31 44.68
CA ALA A 338 74.03 83.60 44.81
C ALA A 338 73.81 83.99 46.28
N ASP A 339 73.38 83.04 47.12
CA ASP A 339 73.21 83.24 48.55
C ASP A 339 74.56 83.53 49.24
N LYS A 340 75.62 82.82 48.85
CA LYS A 340 76.99 83.08 49.32
C LYS A 340 77.46 84.49 48.94
N ASN A 341 77.21 84.91 47.70
CA ASN A 341 77.54 86.27 47.24
C ASN A 341 76.73 87.34 47.99
N ASN A 342 75.43 87.09 48.25
CA ASN A 342 74.59 87.96 49.06
C ASN A 342 75.10 88.06 50.50
N VAL A 343 75.49 86.94 51.12
CA VAL A 343 76.11 86.92 52.46
C VAL A 343 77.44 87.68 52.46
N MET A 344 78.28 87.51 51.44
CA MET A 344 79.52 88.28 51.30
C MET A 344 79.25 89.78 51.17
N ALA A 345 78.27 90.18 50.35
CA ALA A 345 77.86 91.57 50.19
C ALA A 345 77.30 92.16 51.49
N LEU A 346 76.49 91.39 52.23
CA LEU A 346 76.00 91.77 53.56
C LEU A 346 77.16 91.89 54.55
N GLN A 347 78.12 90.97 54.54
CA GLN A 347 79.28 91.00 55.42
C GLN A 347 80.19 92.20 55.13
N GLN A 348 80.36 92.56 53.85
CA GLN A 348 81.05 93.78 53.44
C GLN A 348 80.29 95.03 53.89
N GLY A 349 78.96 95.07 53.69
CA GLY A 349 78.11 96.16 54.18
C GLY A 349 78.14 96.31 55.71
N VAL A 350 78.24 95.20 56.45
CA VAL A 350 78.45 95.21 57.91
C VAL A 350 79.84 95.77 58.26
N GLN A 351 80.90 95.35 57.57
CA GLN A 351 82.24 95.93 57.80
C GLN A 351 82.29 97.43 57.51
N GLU A 352 81.63 97.89 56.44
CA GLU A 352 81.50 99.31 56.10
C GLU A 352 80.72 100.07 57.18
N ARG A 353 79.59 99.53 57.65
CA ARG A 353 78.84 100.07 58.80
C ARG A 353 79.70 100.10 60.07
N ASP A 354 80.46 99.07 60.37
CA ASP A 354 81.35 99.02 61.54
C ASP A 354 82.49 100.05 61.44
N SER A 355 82.98 100.31 60.23
CA SER A 355 83.95 101.40 60.00
C SER A 355 83.31 102.77 60.20
N GLN A 356 82.07 102.98 59.75
CA GLN A 356 81.30 104.21 59.99
C GLN A 356 81.00 104.39 61.47
N ILE A 357 80.65 103.32 62.19
CA ILE A 357 80.44 103.34 63.64
C ILE A 357 81.74 103.73 64.34
N ARG A 358 82.89 103.19 63.93
CA ARG A 358 84.19 103.61 64.47
C ARG A 358 84.46 105.10 64.25
N LEU A 359 84.27 105.60 63.02
CA LEU A 359 84.40 107.01 62.69
C LEU A 359 83.46 107.91 63.51
N LEU A 360 82.19 107.52 63.63
CA LEU A 360 81.20 108.24 64.43
C LEU A 360 81.52 108.17 65.93
N THR A 361 82.04 107.04 66.42
CA THR A 361 82.47 106.91 67.82
C THR A 361 83.63 107.84 68.11
N GLU A 362 84.59 107.95 67.18
CA GLU A 362 85.72 108.86 67.28
C GLU A 362 85.27 110.33 67.19
N GLN A 363 84.30 110.65 66.32
CA GLN A 363 83.64 111.96 66.31
C GLN A 363 82.88 112.25 67.60
N VAL A 364 82.16 111.28 68.17
CA VAL A 364 81.48 111.45 69.46
C VAL A 364 82.50 111.67 70.57
N GLU A 365 83.65 110.98 70.58
CA GLU A 365 84.70 111.23 71.56
C GLU A 365 85.30 112.64 71.42
N GLN A 366 85.48 113.12 70.18
CA GLN A 366 85.85 114.52 69.90
C GLN A 366 84.76 115.49 70.37
N TYR A 367 83.49 115.22 70.07
CA TYR A 367 82.36 116.03 70.55
C TYR A 367 82.17 115.96 72.06
N THR A 368 82.59 114.90 72.74
CA THR A 368 82.54 114.81 74.21
C THR A 368 83.62 115.71 74.82
N LYS A 369 84.82 115.76 74.22
CA LYS A 369 85.89 116.71 74.58
C LYS A 369 85.51 118.16 74.26
N GLU A 370 84.70 118.39 73.22
CA GLU A 370 84.10 119.70 72.93
C GLU A 370 82.89 120.00 73.82
N MET A 371 82.13 119.00 74.29
CA MET A 371 80.99 119.15 75.20
C MET A 371 81.44 119.57 76.61
N GLU A 372 82.61 119.11 77.08
CA GLU A 372 83.26 119.64 78.29
C GLU A 372 83.67 121.12 78.15
N LYS A 373 84.03 121.56 76.94
CA LYS A 373 84.30 122.98 76.65
C LYS A 373 83.02 123.79 76.44
N ASN A 374 81.98 123.20 75.86
CA ASN A 374 80.66 123.83 75.65
C ASN A 374 79.83 123.92 76.95
N ALA A 375 80.11 123.12 77.98
CA ALA A 375 79.51 123.30 79.30
C ALA A 375 79.84 124.67 79.94
N LEU A 376 80.96 125.29 79.59
CA LEU A 376 81.35 126.66 79.98
C LEU A 376 80.69 127.75 79.12
N ILE A 377 80.08 127.39 77.99
CA ILE A 377 79.49 128.32 77.00
C ILE A 377 77.94 128.24 77.01
N ILE A 378 77.38 127.13 77.52
CA ILE A 378 75.93 126.92 77.70
C ILE A 378 75.36 127.67 78.92
N GLU A 379 76.19 128.20 79.82
CA GLU A 379 75.77 129.16 80.85
C GLU A 379 75.52 130.57 80.26
N ASP A 380 76.17 130.90 79.13
CA ASP A 380 76.08 132.24 78.50
C ASP A 380 74.99 132.35 77.41
N LEU A 381 74.41 131.24 76.93
CA LEU A 381 73.46 131.24 75.81
C LEU A 381 72.12 130.57 76.15
N LYS A 382 71.60 130.85 77.35
CA LYS A 382 70.23 130.56 77.80
C LYS A 382 69.35 131.82 77.82
N ASN A 383 69.48 132.66 76.79
CA ASN A 383 68.53 133.71 76.44
C ASN A 383 68.20 133.55 74.94
N GLU A 384 66.91 133.55 74.61
CA GLU A 384 66.29 133.50 73.25
C GLU A 384 66.00 132.09 72.67
N LEU A 385 64.84 131.46 72.91
CA LEU A 385 63.47 131.70 72.39
C LEU A 385 63.11 130.98 71.06
N GLN A 386 62.45 129.82 71.22
CA GLN A 386 61.18 129.35 70.61
C GLN A 386 60.86 129.36 69.08
N LYS A 387 60.47 128.17 68.55
CA LYS A 387 59.17 127.76 67.89
C LYS A 387 59.04 128.10 66.37
N ASP A 388 58.24 127.49 65.49
CA ASP A 388 56.93 126.81 65.56
C ASP A 388 56.55 126.05 64.23
N LYS A 389 55.35 125.44 64.23
CA LYS A 389 54.64 124.53 63.28
C LYS A 389 54.02 125.14 61.99
N GLY A 390 53.42 124.29 61.10
CA GLY A 390 52.24 124.66 60.26
C GLY A 390 51.83 123.74 59.07
N LEU A 391 50.51 123.65 58.74
CA LEU A 391 49.75 122.73 57.81
C LEU A 391 49.20 123.42 56.52
N SER A 392 48.63 122.68 55.53
CA SER A 392 47.27 122.94 54.88
C SER A 392 46.92 122.02 53.66
N SER A 393 45.60 121.93 53.33
CA SER A 393 44.89 121.09 52.34
C SER A 393 43.98 121.94 51.41
N LEU A 394 43.87 121.60 50.10
CA LEU A 394 42.79 122.06 49.20
C LEU A 394 42.53 121.19 47.92
N ALA A 395 43.01 119.95 47.79
CA ALA A 395 43.01 119.21 46.50
C ALA A 395 41.94 118.10 46.33
N GLN A 396 40.91 118.03 47.19
CA GLN A 396 40.07 116.82 47.30
C GLN A 396 38.77 116.80 46.46
N GLN A 397 38.40 117.85 45.74
CA GLN A 397 37.03 117.94 45.19
C GLN A 397 36.88 117.40 43.75
N ASN A 398 37.93 117.37 42.93
CA ASN A 398 37.85 116.92 41.53
C ASN A 398 38.00 115.40 41.32
N ARG A 399 38.44 114.65 42.36
CA ARG A 399 38.74 113.21 42.27
C ARG A 399 37.48 112.33 42.34
N ILE A 400 36.35 112.87 42.78
CA ILE A 400 35.11 112.14 43.04
C ILE A 400 34.32 111.85 41.75
N GLY A 401 34.35 112.75 40.76
CA GLY A 401 33.59 112.58 39.51
C GLY A 401 34.16 111.53 38.54
N GLU A 402 35.49 111.36 38.52
CA GLU A 402 36.14 110.33 37.69
C GLU A 402 35.91 108.91 38.22
N ILE A 403 35.68 108.78 39.54
CA ILE A 403 35.42 107.50 40.20
C ILE A 403 34.02 106.97 39.83
N GLN A 404 33.03 107.84 39.70
CA GLN A 404 31.65 107.45 39.38
C GLN A 404 31.49 106.89 37.96
N LYS A 405 32.20 107.43 36.95
CA LYS A 405 32.16 106.90 35.57
C LYS A 405 32.86 105.55 35.42
N LYS A 406 33.96 105.33 36.16
CA LYS A 406 34.64 104.03 36.21
C LYS A 406 33.78 102.96 36.89
N LEU A 407 32.97 103.34 37.87
CA LEU A 407 32.04 102.45 38.56
C LEU A 407 31.00 101.88 37.59
N GLN A 408 30.32 102.73 36.80
CA GLN A 408 29.30 102.28 35.84
C GLN A 408 29.83 101.35 34.73
N LEU A 409 31.05 101.61 34.25
CA LEU A 409 31.68 100.73 33.23
C LEU A 409 32.03 99.36 33.82
N LEU A 410 32.48 99.32 35.08
CA LEU A 410 32.76 98.07 35.77
C LEU A 410 31.48 97.31 36.08
N GLU A 411 30.40 97.99 36.46
CA GLU A 411 29.08 97.38 36.69
C GLU A 411 28.54 96.69 35.43
N GLN A 412 28.60 97.33 34.26
CA GLN A 412 28.16 96.71 32.99
C GLN A 412 29.03 95.51 32.60
N ARG A 413 30.34 95.57 32.91
CA ARG A 413 31.27 94.47 32.63
C ARG A 413 31.07 93.29 33.59
N THR A 414 30.70 93.55 34.84
CA THR A 414 30.35 92.49 35.80
C THR A 414 29.03 91.82 35.44
N THR A 415 28.01 92.55 34.97
CA THR A 415 26.74 91.93 34.56
C THR A 415 26.89 91.02 33.33
N GLU A 416 27.74 91.40 32.36
CA GLU A 416 28.00 90.51 31.21
C GLU A 416 28.86 89.30 31.62
N ALA A 417 29.80 89.47 32.54
CA ALA A 417 30.59 88.37 33.09
C ALA A 417 29.71 87.40 33.92
N GLU A 418 28.74 87.91 34.68
CA GLU A 418 27.74 87.10 35.38
C GLU A 418 26.89 86.30 34.41
N ARG A 419 26.40 86.92 33.33
CA ARG A 419 25.62 86.22 32.29
C ARG A 419 26.40 85.09 31.62
N VAL A 420 27.69 85.29 31.35
CA VAL A 420 28.58 84.26 30.79
C VAL A 420 28.87 83.16 31.80
N ALA A 421 29.07 83.50 33.07
CA ALA A 421 29.27 82.52 34.13
C ALA A 421 28.02 81.65 34.35
N GLU A 422 26.82 82.24 34.28
CA GLU A 422 25.55 81.55 34.46
C GLU A 422 25.28 80.55 33.33
N LEU A 423 25.61 80.91 32.08
CA LEU A 423 25.56 79.99 30.93
C LEU A 423 26.58 78.85 31.08
N ALA A 424 27.80 79.15 31.51
CA ALA A 424 28.82 78.11 31.73
C ALA A 424 28.46 77.18 32.90
N GLU A 425 27.81 77.69 33.95
CA GLU A 425 27.34 76.90 35.08
C GLU A 425 26.15 76.01 34.69
N SER A 426 25.25 76.48 33.83
CA SER A 426 24.17 75.67 33.27
C SER A 426 24.71 74.49 32.43
N ASP A 427 25.66 74.76 31.54
CA ASP A 427 26.30 73.72 30.71
C ASP A 427 27.08 72.71 31.58
N ALA A 428 27.79 73.18 32.61
CA ALA A 428 28.49 72.31 33.55
C ALA A 428 27.52 71.40 34.32
N ARG A 429 26.36 71.92 34.75
CA ARG A 429 25.32 71.14 35.44
C ARG A 429 24.70 70.07 34.55
N GLU A 430 24.48 70.38 33.27
CA GLU A 430 23.93 69.41 32.31
C GLU A 430 24.95 68.28 32.05
N LYS A 431 26.22 68.62 31.88
CA LYS A 431 27.31 67.64 31.74
C LYS A 431 27.51 66.78 32.97
N ASP A 432 27.41 67.36 34.17
CA ASP A 432 27.46 66.61 35.43
C ASP A 432 26.27 65.63 35.54
N LYS A 433 25.08 66.02 35.07
CA LYS A 433 23.91 65.13 35.06
C LYS A 433 24.11 63.95 34.11
N GLU A 434 24.58 64.19 32.89
CA GLU A 434 24.94 63.12 31.93
C GLU A 434 26.00 62.19 32.51
N LEU A 435 27.02 62.75 33.18
CA LEU A 435 28.08 61.98 33.82
C LEU A 435 27.53 61.11 34.96
N ILE A 436 26.63 61.63 35.80
CA ILE A 436 25.99 60.86 36.88
C ILE A 436 25.16 59.71 36.31
N GLU A 437 24.41 59.93 35.24
CA GLU A 437 23.62 58.89 34.58
C GLU A 437 24.51 57.80 33.96
N ALA A 438 25.60 58.18 33.28
CA ALA A 438 26.58 57.23 32.74
C ALA A 438 27.30 56.46 33.84
N LEU A 439 27.71 57.12 34.93
CA LEU A 439 28.33 56.47 36.09
C LEU A 439 27.36 55.52 36.79
N LYS A 440 26.06 55.84 36.82
CA LYS A 440 25.03 54.95 37.35
C LYS A 440 24.90 53.70 36.48
N GLN A 441 24.78 53.87 35.16
CA GLN A 441 24.74 52.74 34.23
C GLN A 441 26.00 51.87 34.36
N MET A 442 27.19 52.48 34.39
CA MET A 442 28.45 51.77 34.57
C MET A 442 28.50 51.00 35.89
N ARG A 443 28.00 51.59 36.99
CA ARG A 443 27.91 50.91 38.28
C ARG A 443 26.91 49.75 38.26
N ASP A 444 25.79 49.90 37.55
CA ASP A 444 24.79 48.84 37.38
C ASP A 444 25.36 47.68 36.51
N TYR A 445 26.25 47.97 35.56
CA TYR A 445 27.03 46.97 34.82
C TYR A 445 28.13 46.31 35.68
N GLU A 446 28.91 47.09 36.42
CA GLU A 446 29.97 46.59 37.32
C GLU A 446 29.42 45.72 38.45
N THR A 447 28.23 46.05 38.94
CA THR A 447 27.51 45.23 39.93
C THR A 447 26.78 44.04 39.32
N GLY A 448 26.74 43.93 37.99
CA GLY A 448 26.10 42.84 37.25
C GLY A 448 24.58 42.81 37.37
N ILE A 449 23.96 43.92 37.80
CA ILE A 449 22.51 44.04 37.99
C ILE A 449 21.82 44.37 36.66
N TYR A 450 22.51 45.06 35.76
CA TYR A 450 22.00 45.39 34.44
C TYR A 450 21.75 44.11 33.60
N GLY A 451 20.51 43.91 33.14
CA GLY A 451 20.08 42.73 32.37
C GLY A 451 19.79 41.47 33.20
N LEU A 452 20.09 41.46 34.51
CA LEU A 452 19.80 40.33 35.39
C LEU A 452 18.30 40.11 35.56
N GLU A 453 17.52 41.19 35.67
CA GLU A 453 16.07 41.11 35.84
C GLU A 453 15.37 40.52 34.60
N GLU A 454 15.83 40.90 33.40
CA GLU A 454 15.36 40.35 32.13
C GLU A 454 15.73 38.87 32.00
N ALA A 455 16.98 38.50 32.30
CA ALA A 455 17.42 37.11 32.29
C ALA A 455 16.65 36.26 33.32
N VAL A 456 16.35 36.79 34.50
CA VAL A 456 15.55 36.10 35.52
C VAL A 456 14.09 35.93 35.08
N ALA A 457 13.52 36.91 34.39
CA ALA A 457 12.19 36.81 33.80
C ALA A 457 12.14 35.72 32.71
N GLU A 458 13.12 35.71 31.80
CA GLU A 458 13.25 34.70 30.75
C GLU A 458 13.42 33.29 31.34
N ILE A 459 14.29 33.11 32.33
CA ILE A 459 14.46 31.83 33.04
C ILE A 459 13.16 31.38 33.70
N LYS A 460 12.38 32.31 34.29
CA LYS A 460 11.07 31.99 34.88
C LYS A 460 10.08 31.49 33.82
N ASP A 461 10.05 32.12 32.65
CA ASP A 461 9.14 31.73 31.58
C ASP A 461 9.54 30.42 30.91
N LEU A 462 10.84 30.20 30.68
CA LEU A 462 11.35 28.89 30.24
C LEU A 462 11.02 27.79 31.24
N LYS A 463 11.16 28.05 32.56
CA LYS A 463 10.73 27.09 33.60
C LYS A 463 9.23 26.79 33.55
N LYS A 464 8.38 27.77 33.22
CA LYS A 464 6.94 27.50 33.02
C LYS A 464 6.71 26.62 31.80
N GLN A 465 7.38 26.89 30.69
CA GLN A 465 7.27 26.07 29.47
C GLN A 465 7.72 24.63 29.71
N ILE A 466 8.83 24.42 30.44
CA ILE A 466 9.30 23.09 30.84
C ILE A 466 8.21 22.37 31.65
N LYS A 467 7.61 23.02 32.66
CA LYS A 467 6.53 22.41 33.45
C LYS A 467 5.31 22.00 32.61
N ILE A 468 4.95 22.80 31.61
CA ILE A 468 3.84 22.49 30.69
C ILE A 468 4.21 21.26 29.84
N ARG A 469 5.40 21.24 29.25
CA ARG A 469 5.93 20.11 28.48
C ARG A 469 6.01 18.84 29.31
N ASP A 470 6.41 18.94 30.58
CA ASP A 470 6.47 17.80 31.50
C ASP A 470 5.06 17.24 31.76
N HIS A 471 4.06 18.09 31.99
CA HIS A 471 2.66 17.65 32.14
C HIS A 471 2.10 17.01 30.86
N GLU A 472 2.44 17.56 29.69
CA GLU A 472 2.07 16.97 28.39
C GLU A 472 2.73 15.60 28.21
N THR A 473 4.02 15.49 28.55
CA THR A 473 4.78 14.24 28.49
C THR A 473 4.18 13.19 29.44
N GLU A 474 3.83 13.57 30.67
CA GLU A 474 3.11 12.69 31.60
C GLU A 474 1.74 12.25 31.06
N GLY A 475 1.02 13.16 30.38
CA GLY A 475 -0.24 12.84 29.69
C GLY A 475 -0.03 11.80 28.60
N LEU A 476 0.95 12.02 27.73
CA LEU A 476 1.31 11.09 26.65
C LEU A 476 1.77 9.74 27.21
N ILE A 477 2.54 9.70 28.29
CA ILE A 477 2.94 8.44 28.95
C ILE A 477 1.70 7.66 29.43
N LYS A 478 0.71 8.34 30.03
CA LYS A 478 -0.54 7.69 30.45
C LYS A 478 -1.32 7.15 29.26
N GLU A 479 -1.35 7.87 28.14
CA GLU A 479 -2.01 7.43 26.90
C GLU A 479 -1.29 6.23 26.29
N VAL A 480 0.05 6.26 26.23
CA VAL A 480 0.88 5.14 25.77
C VAL A 480 0.60 3.90 26.62
N ASN A 481 0.66 4.00 27.94
CA ASN A 481 0.37 2.87 28.84
C ASN A 481 -1.06 2.33 28.62
N LYS A 482 -2.04 3.21 28.39
CA LYS A 482 -3.42 2.79 28.10
C LYS A 482 -3.54 2.08 26.75
N LEU A 483 -2.79 2.52 25.74
CA LEU A 483 -2.73 1.87 24.44
C LEU A 483 -1.99 0.53 24.52
N GLU A 484 -0.91 0.44 25.30
CA GLU A 484 -0.19 -0.81 25.56
C GLU A 484 -1.08 -1.85 26.24
N LEU A 485 -1.88 -1.46 27.23
CA LEU A 485 -2.87 -2.36 27.84
C LEU A 485 -3.88 -2.87 26.80
N LYS A 486 -4.41 -1.98 25.94
CA LYS A 486 -5.30 -2.40 24.85
C LYS A 486 -4.63 -3.31 23.84
N ILE A 487 -3.35 -3.08 23.53
CA ILE A 487 -2.58 -3.95 22.64
C ILE A 487 -2.42 -5.32 23.29
N SER A 488 -2.13 -5.38 24.59
CA SER A 488 -2.08 -6.64 25.35
C SER A 488 -3.42 -7.37 25.28
N ASP A 489 -4.54 -6.68 25.58
CA ASP A 489 -5.89 -7.27 25.50
C ASP A 489 -6.17 -7.84 24.09
N PHE A 490 -5.76 -7.12 23.03
CA PHE A 490 -5.92 -7.60 21.65
C PHE A 490 -4.98 -8.75 21.29
N LEU A 491 -3.78 -8.81 21.87
CA LEU A 491 -2.85 -9.92 21.67
C LEU A 491 -3.40 -11.17 22.36
N ASP A 492 -3.89 -11.05 23.59
CA ASP A 492 -4.53 -12.14 24.34
C ASP A 492 -5.76 -12.68 23.58
N GLU A 493 -6.63 -11.80 23.07
CA GLU A 493 -7.77 -12.21 22.23
C GLU A 493 -7.30 -12.89 20.92
N ASN A 494 -6.20 -12.42 20.32
CA ASN A 494 -5.64 -13.04 19.11
C ASN A 494 -5.10 -14.44 19.40
N GLU A 495 -4.41 -14.63 20.52
CA GLU A 495 -3.92 -15.92 20.97
C GLU A 495 -5.08 -16.90 21.22
N ASP A 496 -6.12 -16.47 21.95
CA ASP A 496 -7.35 -17.24 22.17
C ASP A 496 -8.01 -17.67 20.83
N LEU A 497 -8.10 -16.75 19.87
CA LEU A 497 -8.68 -17.02 18.56
C LEU A 497 -7.81 -17.98 17.74
N ARG A 498 -6.48 -17.86 17.82
CA ARG A 498 -5.54 -18.79 17.16
C ARG A 498 -5.64 -20.18 17.76
N GLU A 499 -5.69 -20.30 19.09
CA GLU A 499 -5.85 -21.58 19.78
C GLU A 499 -7.16 -22.27 19.38
N ARG A 500 -8.27 -21.53 19.34
CA ARG A 500 -9.58 -22.07 18.87
C ARG A 500 -9.56 -22.57 17.43
N LEU A 501 -8.70 -21.98 16.59
CA LEU A 501 -8.52 -22.36 15.19
C LEU A 501 -7.43 -23.43 15.00
N GLY A 502 -6.79 -23.89 16.08
CA GLY A 502 -5.69 -24.87 16.04
C GLY A 502 -4.41 -24.31 15.40
N LEU A 503 -4.26 -22.98 15.39
CA LEU A 503 -3.10 -22.29 14.83
C LEU A 503 -2.10 -21.96 15.93
N ASP A 504 -0.81 -22.15 15.64
CA ASP A 504 0.25 -21.82 16.58
C ASP A 504 0.39 -20.29 16.76
N PRO A 505 0.49 -19.75 17.99
CA PRO A 505 0.60 -18.32 18.25
C PRO A 505 1.72 -17.60 17.49
N LYS A 506 2.80 -18.27 17.09
CA LYS A 506 3.93 -17.66 16.37
C LYS A 506 3.91 -17.88 14.85
N THR A 507 2.95 -18.64 14.33
CA THR A 507 2.83 -18.82 12.88
C THR A 507 2.54 -17.50 12.16
N MET A 508 3.37 -17.19 11.17
CA MET A 508 3.14 -16.06 10.27
C MET A 508 2.09 -16.45 9.24
N ILE A 509 0.87 -15.95 9.43
CA ILE A 509 -0.22 -16.08 8.47
C ILE A 509 -0.04 -15.02 7.38
N ASP A 510 -0.16 -15.40 6.11
CA ASP A 510 -0.13 -14.44 5.02
C ASP A 510 -1.37 -13.52 5.08
N LEU A 511 -1.14 -12.27 5.44
CA LEU A 511 -2.18 -11.24 5.55
C LEU A 511 -2.33 -10.43 4.26
N THR A 512 -1.66 -10.79 3.17
CA THR A 512 -1.64 -9.98 1.94
C THR A 512 -3.03 -9.83 1.33
N GLU A 513 -3.80 -10.93 1.24
CA GLU A 513 -5.19 -10.89 0.77
C GLU A 513 -6.10 -10.09 1.72
N PHE A 514 -5.94 -10.27 3.03
CA PHE A 514 -6.69 -9.51 4.02
C PHE A 514 -6.38 -8.01 3.96
N LYS A 515 -5.10 -7.64 3.81
CA LYS A 515 -4.66 -6.25 3.64
C LYS A 515 -5.23 -5.65 2.35
N ASN A 516 -5.19 -6.39 1.24
CA ASN A 516 -5.77 -5.96 -0.03
C ASN A 516 -7.29 -5.79 0.07
N SER A 517 -8.00 -6.74 0.70
CA SER A 517 -9.44 -6.66 0.95
C SER A 517 -9.81 -5.49 1.85
N LYS A 518 -9.06 -5.26 2.93
CA LYS A 518 -9.24 -4.10 3.83
C LYS A 518 -9.01 -2.78 3.11
N ALA A 519 -7.95 -2.68 2.30
CA ALA A 519 -7.65 -1.49 1.51
C ALA A 519 -8.76 -1.21 0.48
N LEU A 520 -9.23 -2.25 -0.22
CA LEU A 520 -10.34 -2.17 -1.17
C LEU A 520 -11.62 -1.70 -0.47
N LYS A 521 -11.96 -2.27 0.69
CA LYS A 521 -13.15 -1.87 1.47
C LYS A 521 -13.05 -0.43 1.98
N GLN A 522 -11.86 -0.01 2.40
CA GLN A 522 -11.62 1.38 2.79
C GLN A 522 -11.75 2.34 1.59
N GLN A 523 -11.31 1.92 0.40
CA GLN A 523 -11.51 2.70 -0.82
C GLN A 523 -12.99 2.76 -1.21
N GLN A 524 -13.73 1.65 -1.06
CA GLN A 524 -15.19 1.63 -1.25
C GLN A 524 -15.89 2.60 -0.31
N TYR A 525 -15.58 2.58 1.00
CA TYR A 525 -16.15 3.54 1.94
C TYR A 525 -15.80 4.99 1.62
N LYS A 526 -14.58 5.26 1.14
CA LYS A 526 -14.20 6.60 0.68
C LYS A 526 -15.00 7.03 -0.56
N ALA A 527 -15.20 6.12 -1.51
CA ALA A 527 -16.01 6.39 -2.71
C ALA A 527 -17.49 6.57 -2.36
N GLU A 528 -18.02 5.74 -1.48
CA GLU A 528 -19.39 5.84 -0.96
C GLU A 528 -19.60 7.15 -0.22
N ASN A 529 -18.70 7.53 0.69
CA ASN A 529 -18.75 8.83 1.37
C ASN A 529 -18.70 10.00 0.39
N GLN A 530 -17.94 9.90 -0.70
CA GLN A 530 -17.93 10.93 -1.74
C GLN A 530 -19.26 11.02 -2.50
N ILE A 531 -19.89 9.89 -2.80
CA ILE A 531 -21.22 9.86 -3.44
C ILE A 531 -22.27 10.45 -2.48
N LEU A 532 -22.23 10.05 -1.21
CA LEU A 532 -23.12 10.58 -0.17
C LEU A 532 -22.92 12.08 0.03
N LEU A 533 -21.68 12.58 0.01
CA LEU A 533 -21.41 14.02 0.08
C LEU A 533 -22.00 14.78 -1.10
N LYS A 534 -21.84 14.27 -2.34
CA LYS A 534 -22.47 14.87 -3.51
C LYS A 534 -23.99 14.84 -3.44
N GLU A 535 -24.56 13.78 -2.90
CA GLU A 535 -26.00 13.67 -2.69
C GLU A 535 -26.48 14.66 -1.62
N ILE A 536 -25.72 14.86 -0.55
CA ILE A 536 -25.99 15.90 0.45
C ILE A 536 -25.92 17.28 -0.19
N GLU A 537 -24.89 17.60 -0.98
CA GLU A 537 -24.77 18.86 -1.70
C GLU A 537 -25.96 19.10 -2.63
N ARG A 538 -26.38 18.09 -3.41
CA ARG A 538 -27.57 18.15 -4.28
C ARG A 538 -28.85 18.39 -3.48
N LEU A 539 -29.04 17.68 -2.37
CA LEU A 539 -30.18 17.87 -1.48
C LEU A 539 -30.16 19.24 -0.80
N GLU A 540 -28.99 19.78 -0.49
CA GLU A 540 -28.83 21.14 0.03
C GLU A 540 -29.19 22.20 -1.02
N GLU A 541 -28.78 22.01 -2.28
CA GLU A 541 -29.20 22.85 -3.41
C GLU A 541 -30.72 22.81 -3.61
N GLU A 542 -31.32 21.60 -3.61
CA GLU A 542 -32.77 21.42 -3.70
C GLU A 542 -33.49 22.10 -2.53
N ARG A 543 -32.99 21.94 -1.29
CA ARG A 543 -33.51 22.61 -0.10
C ARG A 543 -33.43 24.13 -0.24
N ILE A 544 -32.32 24.67 -0.74
CA ILE A 544 -32.15 26.11 -0.96
C ILE A 544 -33.13 26.60 -2.04
N ALA A 545 -33.28 25.89 -3.15
CA ALA A 545 -34.20 26.22 -4.23
C ALA A 545 -35.65 26.24 -3.74
N LEU A 546 -36.08 25.21 -2.99
CA LEU A 546 -37.40 25.16 -2.36
C LEU A 546 -37.60 26.31 -1.37
N LYS A 547 -36.60 26.61 -0.54
CA LYS A 547 -36.66 27.75 0.40
C LYS A 547 -36.74 29.09 -0.33
N GLN A 548 -36.13 29.22 -1.50
CA GLN A 548 -36.29 30.40 -2.37
C GLN A 548 -37.70 30.46 -2.98
N GLN A 549 -38.26 29.34 -3.45
CA GLN A 549 -39.64 29.28 -3.95
C GLN A 549 -40.65 29.63 -2.86
N ILE A 550 -40.50 29.10 -1.64
CA ILE A 550 -41.35 29.45 -0.48
C ILE A 550 -41.27 30.95 -0.19
N ARG A 551 -40.07 31.55 -0.21
CA ARG A 551 -39.91 33.00 -0.03
C ARG A 551 -40.61 33.81 -1.12
N LYS A 552 -40.51 33.40 -2.39
CA LYS A 552 -41.23 34.04 -3.51
C LYS A 552 -42.75 33.92 -3.34
N LEU A 553 -43.25 32.72 -3.03
CA LEU A 553 -44.67 32.49 -2.79
C LEU A 553 -45.19 33.27 -1.57
N ALA A 554 -44.43 33.34 -0.48
CA ALA A 554 -44.76 34.15 0.68
C ALA A 554 -44.78 35.65 0.35
N GLN A 555 -43.82 36.12 -0.45
CA GLN A 555 -43.80 37.51 -0.93
C GLN A 555 -44.96 37.82 -1.88
N GLU A 556 -45.32 36.91 -2.78
CA GLU A 556 -46.50 37.03 -3.64
C GLU A 556 -47.79 37.00 -2.85
N LYS A 557 -47.93 36.10 -1.88
CA LYS A 557 -49.06 36.06 -0.95
C LYS A 557 -49.17 37.37 -0.18
N GLY A 558 -48.06 37.88 0.37
CA GLY A 558 -48.02 39.18 1.05
C GLY A 558 -48.39 40.35 0.13
N LYS A 559 -47.91 40.36 -1.12
CA LYS A 559 -48.30 41.37 -2.12
C LYS A 559 -49.80 41.29 -2.46
N ARG A 560 -50.35 40.08 -2.65
CA ARG A 560 -51.79 39.87 -2.91
C ARG A 560 -52.63 40.28 -1.71
N ALA A 561 -52.21 39.94 -0.50
CA ALA A 561 -52.84 40.35 0.74
C ALA A 561 -52.87 41.87 0.90
N ALA A 562 -51.74 42.53 0.65
CA ALA A 562 -51.64 43.99 0.67
C ALA A 562 -52.52 44.65 -0.42
N MET A 563 -52.61 44.06 -1.62
CA MET A 563 -53.54 44.52 -2.66
C MET A 563 -55.02 44.32 -2.28
N LEU A 564 -55.32 43.29 -1.49
CA LEU A 564 -56.66 42.99 -0.98
C LEU A 564 -56.99 43.76 0.32
N GLY A 565 -56.06 44.58 0.83
CA GLY A 565 -56.25 45.37 2.05
C GLY A 565 -56.33 44.55 3.33
N LEU A 566 -55.89 43.29 3.30
CA LEU A 566 -55.84 42.41 4.47
C LEU A 566 -54.62 42.77 5.32
N ASP A 567 -54.82 42.94 6.63
CA ASP A 567 -53.74 43.21 7.56
C ASP A 567 -52.99 41.91 7.96
N ALA A 568 -51.94 42.04 8.77
CA ALA A 568 -51.13 40.90 9.18
C ALA A 568 -51.89 39.91 10.09
N ASP A 569 -52.92 40.38 10.79
CA ASP A 569 -53.73 39.59 11.72
C ASP A 569 -54.80 38.79 10.95
N ASP A 570 -55.40 39.39 9.91
CA ASP A 570 -56.31 38.74 8.97
C ASP A 570 -55.64 37.54 8.25
N LEU A 571 -54.36 37.67 7.90
CA LEU A 571 -53.60 36.59 7.27
C LEU A 571 -53.35 35.41 8.20
N GLN A 572 -53.06 35.66 9.48
CA GLN A 572 -52.88 34.62 10.49
C GLN A 572 -54.18 33.86 10.77
N LEU A 573 -55.32 34.55 10.72
CA LEU A 573 -56.63 33.93 10.86
C LEU A 573 -56.95 32.97 9.71
N ILE A 574 -56.57 33.35 8.48
CA ILE A 574 -56.73 32.48 7.30
C ILE A 574 -55.80 31.27 7.38
N ASP A 575 -54.52 31.46 7.72
CA ASP A 575 -53.54 30.37 7.80
C ASP A 575 -53.94 29.34 8.88
N SER A 576 -54.37 29.79 10.06
CA SER A 576 -54.90 28.92 11.13
C SER A 576 -56.16 28.14 10.69
N PHE A 577 -57.06 28.78 9.95
CA PHE A 577 -58.24 28.11 9.38
C PHE A 577 -57.87 27.05 8.33
N THR A 578 -56.85 27.29 7.50
CA THR A 578 -56.36 26.28 6.54
C THR A 578 -55.62 25.10 7.19
N GLU A 579 -54.86 25.33 8.26
CA GLU A 579 -54.24 24.27 9.07
C GLU A 579 -55.32 23.36 9.71
N ASP A 580 -56.37 23.95 10.28
CA ASP A 580 -57.51 23.23 10.85
C ASP A 580 -58.28 22.39 9.81
N LEU A 581 -58.36 22.86 8.56
CA LEU A 581 -58.96 22.11 7.45
C LEU A 581 -58.09 20.93 7.00
N LYS A 582 -56.75 21.08 6.99
CA LYS A 582 -55.82 20.00 6.63
C LYS A 582 -55.82 18.88 7.68
N THR A 583 -55.74 19.24 8.95
CA THR A 583 -55.75 18.28 10.06
C THR A 583 -57.09 17.52 10.19
N LYS A 584 -58.21 18.12 9.77
CA LYS A 584 -59.50 17.42 9.62
C LYS A 584 -59.53 16.44 8.44
N LYS A 585 -58.78 16.71 7.37
CA LYS A 585 -58.74 15.86 6.17
C LYS A 585 -57.89 14.60 6.38
N GLU A 586 -56.75 14.70 7.08
CA GLU A 586 -55.91 13.55 7.43
C GLU A 586 -56.59 12.58 8.42
N LYS A 587 -57.54 13.06 9.25
CA LYS A 587 -58.35 12.21 10.14
C LYS A 587 -59.52 11.49 9.44
N SER A 588 -59.91 11.94 8.25
CA SER A 588 -61.00 11.34 7.46
C SER A 588 -60.55 10.04 6.77
N ASP A 589 -59.32 9.99 6.26
CA ASP A 589 -58.85 8.90 5.39
C ASP A 589 -58.42 7.63 6.15
N PHE A 590 -58.37 7.66 7.49
CA PHE A 590 -57.99 6.50 8.32
C PHE A 590 -59.19 5.63 8.76
N THR A 591 -60.41 5.92 8.30
CA THR A 591 -61.65 5.25 8.81
C THR A 591 -62.49 4.55 7.73
N SER A 592 -61.87 4.05 6.67
CA SER A 592 -62.53 3.12 5.75
C SER A 592 -61.59 2.03 5.27
N THR A 593 -61.61 0.86 5.91
CA THR A 593 -61.95 -0.44 5.28
C THR A 593 -61.70 -1.60 6.23
N VAL A 594 -62.73 -2.43 6.34
CA VAL A 594 -62.87 -3.63 7.18
C VAL A 594 -62.37 -4.85 6.39
N ASN A 595 -61.84 -5.86 7.10
CA ASN A 595 -61.49 -7.25 6.72
C ASN A 595 -60.00 -7.61 6.58
N VAL A 596 -59.33 -7.95 7.69
CA VAL A 596 -58.13 -8.82 7.70
C VAL A 596 -58.08 -9.64 9.00
N ASP A 597 -58.82 -10.74 9.06
CA ASP A 597 -58.66 -11.75 10.14
C ASP A 597 -58.20 -13.14 9.64
N GLU A 598 -57.89 -13.28 8.34
CA GLU A 598 -57.39 -14.56 7.79
C GLU A 598 -55.88 -14.57 7.44
N VAL A 599 -55.18 -13.43 7.59
CA VAL A 599 -53.72 -13.31 7.31
C VAL A 599 -52.85 -13.47 8.57
N LYS A 600 -53.42 -13.37 9.78
CA LYS A 600 -52.67 -13.31 11.05
C LYS A 600 -52.00 -14.61 11.49
N ALA A 601 -52.35 -15.77 10.90
CA ALA A 601 -51.78 -17.05 11.32
C ALA A 601 -50.44 -17.39 10.64
N LYS A 602 -50.14 -16.84 9.46
CA LYS A 602 -48.85 -17.01 8.78
C LYS A 602 -47.86 -15.86 9.04
N ASP A 603 -48.36 -14.67 9.36
CA ASP A 603 -47.51 -13.51 9.64
C ASP A 603 -46.75 -13.62 10.97
N ASN A 604 -47.30 -14.28 11.99
CA ASN A 604 -46.67 -14.34 13.33
C ASN A 604 -45.30 -15.06 13.35
N SER A 605 -45.01 -15.94 12.37
CA SER A 605 -43.69 -16.59 12.26
C SER A 605 -42.67 -15.69 11.55
N SER A 606 -43.06 -14.97 10.50
CA SER A 606 -42.19 -13.97 9.84
C SER A 606 -41.95 -12.76 10.72
N HIS A 607 -43.00 -12.27 11.41
CA HIS A 607 -42.89 -11.10 12.28
C HIS A 607 -41.97 -11.35 13.49
N ASN A 608 -41.87 -12.58 14.01
CA ASN A 608 -40.95 -12.89 15.09
C ASN A 608 -39.48 -12.89 14.62
N MET A 609 -39.23 -13.38 13.41
CA MET A 609 -37.90 -13.35 12.77
C MET A 609 -37.50 -11.92 12.40
N GLU A 610 -38.42 -11.15 11.81
CA GLU A 610 -38.24 -9.74 11.48
C GLU A 610 -38.08 -8.87 12.73
N MET A 611 -38.82 -9.14 13.81
CA MET A 611 -38.66 -8.43 15.09
C MET A 611 -37.30 -8.73 15.72
N LYS A 612 -36.80 -9.97 15.67
CA LYS A 612 -35.44 -10.30 16.12
C LYS A 612 -34.37 -9.62 15.27
N ASN A 613 -34.56 -9.57 13.95
CA ASN A 613 -33.64 -8.89 13.04
C ASN A 613 -33.68 -7.37 13.22
N MET A 614 -34.87 -6.79 13.41
CA MET A 614 -35.07 -5.37 13.74
C MET A 614 -34.50 -5.01 15.12
N LEU A 615 -34.59 -5.88 16.12
CA LEU A 615 -33.98 -5.66 17.42
C LEU A 615 -32.45 -5.74 17.34
N SER A 616 -31.90 -6.62 16.50
CA SER A 616 -30.47 -6.70 16.20
C SER A 616 -29.98 -5.45 15.48
N ILE A 617 -30.68 -5.03 14.43
CA ILE A 617 -30.40 -3.79 13.68
C ILE A 617 -30.53 -2.58 14.60
N ARG A 618 -31.58 -2.49 15.43
CA ARG A 618 -31.75 -1.40 16.40
C ARG A 618 -30.66 -1.38 17.46
N ARG A 619 -30.14 -2.53 17.88
CA ARG A 619 -29.01 -2.64 18.80
C ARG A 619 -27.71 -2.17 18.12
N ALA A 620 -27.49 -2.55 16.86
CA ALA A 620 -26.37 -2.08 16.05
C ALA A 620 -26.46 -0.56 15.78
N SER A 621 -27.64 -0.05 15.44
CA SER A 621 -27.89 1.40 15.29
C SER A 621 -27.70 2.14 16.62
N PHE A 622 -28.05 1.56 17.75
CA PHE A 622 -27.81 2.18 19.06
C PHE A 622 -26.31 2.22 19.41
N SER A 623 -25.54 1.19 19.05
CA SER A 623 -24.07 1.23 19.17
C SER A 623 -23.44 2.25 18.23
N VAL A 624 -23.96 2.40 17.00
CA VAL A 624 -23.50 3.42 16.05
C VAL A 624 -23.83 4.83 16.56
N LEU A 625 -25.05 5.07 17.02
CA LEU A 625 -25.45 6.35 17.64
C LEU A 625 -24.63 6.68 18.88
N LYS A 626 -24.22 5.66 19.66
CA LYS A 626 -23.33 5.85 20.81
C LYS A 626 -21.92 6.23 20.35
N SER A 627 -21.39 5.58 19.32
CA SER A 627 -20.11 5.97 18.73
C SER A 627 -20.16 7.35 18.05
N GLU A 628 -21.26 7.73 17.41
CA GLU A 628 -21.46 9.07 16.84
C GLU A 628 -21.56 10.14 17.94
N LYS A 629 -22.19 9.82 19.08
CA LYS A 629 -22.20 10.70 20.24
C LYS A 629 -20.80 10.89 20.82
N ASP A 630 -20.02 9.81 20.94
CA ASP A 630 -18.62 9.88 21.39
C ASP A 630 -17.75 10.68 20.41
N ILE A 631 -18.00 10.57 19.09
CA ILE A 631 -17.35 11.38 18.06
C ILE A 631 -17.79 12.85 18.13
N SER A 632 -19.07 13.12 18.38
CA SER A 632 -19.61 14.48 18.59
C SER A 632 -19.03 15.13 19.83
N GLU A 633 -18.87 14.39 20.93
CA GLU A 633 -18.26 14.89 22.16
C GLU A 633 -16.77 15.16 21.95
N ASN A 634 -16.05 14.29 21.22
CA ASN A 634 -14.66 14.52 20.84
C ASN A 634 -14.48 15.71 19.88
N THR A 635 -15.39 15.93 18.93
CA THR A 635 -15.36 17.11 18.04
C THR A 635 -15.70 18.40 18.78
N MET A 636 -16.62 18.38 19.76
CA MET A 636 -16.84 19.52 20.66
C MET A 636 -15.61 19.78 21.54
N ALA A 637 -14.93 18.73 22.03
CA ALA A 637 -13.69 18.87 22.79
C ALA A 637 -12.57 19.48 21.94
N LEU A 638 -12.41 19.06 20.69
CA LEU A 638 -11.48 19.65 19.72
C LEU A 638 -11.86 21.10 19.37
N GLY A 639 -13.15 21.40 19.21
CA GLY A 639 -13.62 22.77 19.00
C GLY A 639 -13.39 23.69 20.20
N ASN A 640 -13.47 23.15 21.43
CA ASN A 640 -13.13 23.87 22.66
C ASN A 640 -11.62 24.06 22.81
N LEU A 641 -10.82 23.06 22.43
CA LEU A 641 -9.37 23.17 22.38
C LEU A 641 -8.92 24.19 21.34
N SER A 642 -9.51 24.16 20.14
CA SER A 642 -9.26 25.13 19.07
C SER A 642 -9.64 26.55 19.51
N ARG A 643 -10.78 26.74 20.18
CA ARG A 643 -11.14 28.05 20.79
C ARG A 643 -10.18 28.50 21.89
N ARG A 644 -9.68 27.58 22.73
CA ARG A 644 -8.64 27.92 23.73
C ARG A 644 -7.33 28.31 23.06
N ILE A 645 -6.91 27.58 22.03
CA ILE A 645 -5.72 27.88 21.23
C ILE A 645 -5.86 29.24 20.54
N SER A 646 -7.01 29.54 19.92
CA SER A 646 -7.29 30.86 19.36
C SER A 646 -7.28 31.96 20.42
N SER A 647 -7.83 31.74 21.62
CA SER A 647 -7.76 32.73 22.70
C SER A 647 -6.34 32.95 23.22
N VAL A 648 -5.49 31.90 23.22
CA VAL A 648 -4.08 31.99 23.61
C VAL A 648 -3.27 32.73 22.54
N LEU A 649 -3.55 32.47 21.25
CA LEU A 649 -2.99 33.21 20.12
C LEU A 649 -3.42 34.68 20.12
N ASP A 650 -4.68 34.98 20.43
CA ASP A 650 -5.17 36.36 20.54
C ASP A 650 -4.57 37.08 21.75
N ASN A 651 -4.33 36.38 22.87
CA ASN A 651 -3.63 36.93 24.03
C ASN A 651 -2.12 37.16 23.78
N LEU A 652 -1.48 36.29 22.99
CA LEU A 652 -0.09 36.48 22.53
C LEU A 652 0.02 37.65 21.55
N ASN A 653 -0.90 37.76 20.60
CA ASN A 653 -0.96 38.89 19.66
C ASN A 653 -1.32 40.21 20.36
N GLN A 654 -2.06 40.18 21.47
CA GLN A 654 -2.31 41.36 22.31
C GLN A 654 -1.09 41.71 23.18
N SER A 655 -0.30 40.73 23.64
CA SER A 655 0.93 41.02 24.37
C SER A 655 1.99 41.64 23.46
N GLU A 656 2.10 41.18 22.20
CA GLU A 656 2.95 41.80 21.17
C GLU A 656 2.53 43.24 20.80
N LYS A 657 1.23 43.56 20.85
CA LYS A 657 0.73 44.94 20.58
C LYS A 657 0.82 45.88 21.78
N SER A 658 1.08 45.36 22.98
CA SER A 658 1.18 46.15 24.22
C SER A 658 2.62 46.54 24.60
N GLY A 659 3.62 46.01 23.90
CA GLY A 659 5.03 46.40 24.05
C GLY A 659 5.39 47.60 23.19
N ASN A 660 5.07 48.81 23.65
CA ASN A 660 5.58 50.05 23.06
C ASN A 660 6.39 50.82 24.12
N ILE A 661 7.71 50.59 24.13
CA ILE A 661 8.67 51.63 24.52
C ILE A 661 9.41 52.02 23.24
N PHE A 662 9.00 53.18 22.75
CA PHE A 662 9.58 53.95 21.69
C PHE A 662 10.94 54.51 22.14
N VAL A 663 12.03 54.11 21.48
CA VAL A 663 13.21 54.97 21.31
C VAL A 663 13.61 54.93 19.84
N GLN A 664 13.22 55.99 19.17
CA GLN A 664 13.67 56.41 17.85
C GLN A 664 15.05 57.05 18.01
N LEU A 665 16.10 56.45 17.47
CA LEU A 665 17.38 57.12 17.22
C LEU A 665 17.87 56.83 15.80
N ASP A 666 17.63 57.84 14.97
CA ASP A 666 18.37 58.34 13.82
C ASP A 666 19.12 57.39 12.86
N SER A 667 18.56 57.41 11.64
CA SER A 667 19.29 57.24 10.39
C SER A 667 20.35 58.33 10.19
N ARG A 668 21.65 57.98 10.21
CA ARG A 668 22.70 58.56 9.36
C ARG A 668 24.06 57.88 9.59
N ARG A 669 24.69 57.45 8.48
CA ARG A 669 26.03 56.85 8.30
C ARG A 669 26.05 55.34 8.59
N LEU A 670 26.40 54.43 7.68
CA LEU A 670 27.22 54.52 6.46
C LEU A 670 26.58 53.73 5.31
N ALA A 671 26.48 54.39 4.16
CA ALA A 671 26.46 53.73 2.85
C ALA A 671 27.89 53.32 2.45
N GLN A 672 27.97 52.42 1.47
CA GLN A 672 29.14 51.77 0.82
C GLN A 672 29.35 50.35 1.39
N LEU A 673 29.01 49.26 0.69
CA LEU A 673 29.10 48.94 -0.74
C LEU A 673 27.99 47.96 -1.17
N GLN A 674 27.41 48.23 -2.34
CA GLN A 674 26.61 47.31 -3.20
C GLN A 674 27.41 46.05 -3.59
N PRO A 675 26.81 44.92 -4.04
CA PRO A 675 25.79 44.86 -5.11
C PRO A 675 24.62 43.85 -4.91
N LYS A 676 23.39 44.21 -5.31
CA LYS A 676 22.65 43.82 -6.55
C LYS A 676 21.96 42.45 -6.50
N ASP A 677 20.63 42.54 -6.65
CA ASP A 677 19.70 41.78 -7.52
C ASP A 677 19.92 40.27 -7.63
N ASP A 678 18.94 39.39 -7.68
CA ASP A 678 17.47 39.30 -7.66
C ASP A 678 17.36 37.77 -7.87
N GLY A 679 16.48 36.96 -7.34
CA GLY A 679 15.25 37.08 -6.58
C GLY A 679 14.70 35.64 -6.60
N HIS A 680 13.96 35.22 -5.58
CA HIS A 680 13.02 34.14 -5.79
C HIS A 680 11.73 34.42 -5.04
N SER A 681 10.70 34.59 -5.86
CA SER A 681 9.29 34.60 -5.58
C SER A 681 8.86 33.46 -4.68
N SER A 682 7.90 33.81 -3.81
CA SER A 682 7.03 32.88 -3.11
C SER A 682 6.53 31.77 -4.02
N GLU A 683 6.65 30.52 -3.58
CA GLU A 683 5.69 29.49 -3.97
C GLU A 683 5.52 28.45 -2.86
N THR A 684 4.26 28.10 -2.69
CA THR A 684 3.62 27.33 -1.65
C THR A 684 4.09 25.89 -1.60
N PHE A 685 4.61 25.43 -0.46
CA PHE A 685 4.84 24.02 -0.19
C PHE A 685 3.52 23.26 -0.07
N THR A 686 3.18 22.50 -1.11
CA THR A 686 2.18 21.43 -1.03
C THR A 686 2.92 20.09 -1.05
N ILE A 687 2.69 19.27 -0.03
CA ILE A 687 3.30 17.95 0.15
C ILE A 687 2.72 17.00 -0.91
N LYS A 688 3.40 16.89 -2.06
CA LYS A 688 3.36 15.77 -3.01
C LYS A 688 4.24 16.10 -4.21
N GLU A 689 5.47 15.57 -4.22
CA GLU A 689 6.26 15.16 -5.40
C GLU A 689 7.74 15.00 -5.01
N LEU A 690 8.10 13.82 -4.51
CA LEU A 690 9.47 13.32 -4.54
C LEU A 690 9.44 11.92 -5.10
N TYR A 691 9.18 11.78 -6.40
CA TYR A 691 9.64 10.64 -7.19
C TYR A 691 9.60 11.00 -8.68
N LYS A 692 10.76 10.82 -9.34
CA LYS A 692 11.07 10.90 -10.79
C LYS A 692 11.49 12.26 -11.35
N SER A 693 12.78 12.40 -11.59
CA SER A 693 13.43 12.26 -12.92
C SER A 693 14.91 12.61 -12.75
N SER A 694 15.87 11.95 -13.37
CA SER A 694 16.07 11.95 -14.82
C SER A 694 17.01 10.82 -15.22
N GLY A 695 16.62 10.07 -16.24
CA GLY A 695 17.53 9.22 -17.01
C GLY A 695 17.91 9.91 -18.32
N LEU A 696 19.18 9.80 -18.70
CA LEU A 696 19.74 9.87 -20.06
C LEU A 696 21.03 9.04 -19.99
N GLN A 697 20.99 7.79 -20.46
CA GLN A 697 21.56 7.32 -21.73
C GLN A 697 23.09 7.35 -21.81
N SER A 698 23.70 6.16 -21.85
CA SER A 698 24.83 5.71 -22.70
C SER A 698 25.25 4.30 -22.20
N THR A 699 24.83 3.21 -22.86
CA THR A 699 25.64 2.40 -23.81
C THR A 699 27.01 1.99 -23.29
N GLU A 700 27.20 0.69 -23.01
CA GLU A 700 28.41 -0.15 -23.23
C GLU A 700 28.21 -1.49 -22.48
N THR A 701 27.86 -2.58 -23.18
CA THR A 701 28.75 -3.65 -23.70
C THR A 701 29.46 -4.49 -22.64
N LEU A 702 29.08 -5.76 -22.60
CA LEU A 702 29.91 -6.98 -22.47
C LEU A 702 31.02 -7.00 -21.41
N GLY A 703 30.78 -7.83 -20.38
CA GLY A 703 31.76 -8.42 -19.48
C GLY A 703 31.09 -9.52 -18.66
#